data_AF-A0A933WD78-F1
#
_entry.id   AF-A0A933WD78-F1
#
_cell.length_a   1.000
_cell.length_b   1.000
_cell.length_c   1.000
_cell.angle_alpha   90.00
_cell.angle_beta   90.00
_cell.angle_gamma   90.00
#
_symmetry.space_group_name_H-M   'P 1'
#
loop_
_entity.id
_entity.type
_entity.pdbx_description
1 polymer ?
#
loop_
_entity_poly.entity_id
_entity_poly.type
_entity_poly.pdbx_seq_one_letter_code
_entity_poly.pdbx_strand_id
1 'polypeptide(L)'
;MRLLTGKIFSVFFIILFSLLFLSSTFAGTLPSGFTEANVVTGLSSPVGMAFMPDGRILVIEQAGVIKVVSNSTATTLLTVTGITTGGERGLLGIAVDPDFSTRPYIYVYYTAATSPNYAQVARYTFSNNSIDPNSKLILINDIPDSASNHNGGTLRFGLDKTLYISVGDDASSCDAQNRTLLKGNILRIKVDASINPADRVTLAPANNPFVSATNNNEKIVFAYGLRNPFRFNVHPDTGALFIGDVGQSTREEVDISTGGENFGWPYWEGSGATGTTNCGGLNGTMPIYDYTRGASASVIGGVVYKGVNYPNDASLPPEFNGNFFFNDYYTGNLRVLRQNSGIWGLVTTGVDATNFGTGFSYVSDWAVGPDGAIYYVYQGGSRLVRIAYSQGPTILTTSLLNGTVGASYNQTIQATGGVQPYTWSITNGLLPNGLTLNSSTGNISGTPTAQGTFTFTIQVADANNQINSRQFSLTINPQPASLTIITSSLPSGTIGYAYNATLQATGQNTVLPYTWSLQSGALPAGLTVSNSGNDGVISGTPTESGAFNITIRVRDNANPQNSATRNFTLSINKVQITINSLSDATVGTAYYIDLSAGAANLPTQAVWEVTNGTLPTGMMLEAIGHFEGTPTQAGTYTFTIRVSETGNSQNSDSRAYTLTINSAPANGGGGSGGDSSAGGGCGFVKDSNGKGQRAKGEGLSFAVMLIITLIIVYLIRRSKVIRRFYDDTTNKA
;
A
#
# COMPACT_ATOMS: atom_id res chain seq x y z
N MET A 1 -45.48 55.34 -39.93
CA MET A 1 -44.73 56.15 -40.93
C MET A 1 -43.42 56.58 -40.32
N ARG A 2 -42.29 56.07 -40.83
CA ARG A 2 -40.87 56.29 -40.41
C ARG A 2 -40.52 55.89 -38.95
N LEU A 3 -39.30 55.50 -38.58
CA LEU A 3 -38.15 54.73 -39.13
C LEU A 3 -36.90 55.13 -38.32
N LEU A 4 -36.05 54.15 -37.94
CA LEU A 4 -34.66 54.31 -37.41
C LEU A 4 -34.57 54.96 -36.00
N THR A 5 -33.69 54.63 -35.05
CA THR A 5 -32.65 53.58 -34.82
C THR A 5 -32.32 53.56 -33.30
N GLY A 6 -31.67 52.59 -32.66
CA GLY A 6 -31.12 51.29 -33.12
C GLY A 6 -29.86 50.88 -32.33
N LYS A 7 -29.74 49.59 -31.93
CA LYS A 7 -28.66 48.94 -31.14
C LYS A 7 -28.46 49.44 -29.68
N ILE A 8 -28.85 48.59 -28.72
CA ILE A 8 -28.14 48.17 -27.47
C ILE A 8 -29.18 47.32 -26.68
N PHE A 9 -29.38 46.06 -27.08
CA PHE A 9 -30.19 45.07 -26.32
C PHE A 9 -29.95 43.62 -26.83
N SER A 10 -28.68 43.24 -27.06
CA SER A 10 -28.31 41.90 -27.51
C SER A 10 -26.87 41.53 -27.13
N VAL A 11 -26.55 41.57 -25.83
CA VAL A 11 -25.28 41.01 -25.28
C VAL A 11 -25.51 40.28 -23.94
N PHE A 12 -26.50 40.69 -23.14
CA PHE A 12 -26.74 40.16 -21.78
C PHE A 12 -27.65 38.92 -21.67
N PHE A 13 -27.84 38.15 -22.75
CA PHE A 13 -28.67 36.92 -22.74
C PHE A 13 -27.99 35.70 -23.39
N ILE A 14 -26.68 35.77 -23.65
CA ILE A 14 -25.91 34.72 -24.37
C ILE A 14 -24.76 34.12 -23.51
N ILE A 15 -24.54 34.62 -22.28
CA ILE A 15 -23.48 34.13 -21.37
C ILE A 15 -24.06 33.61 -20.04
N LEU A 16 -25.21 32.93 -20.11
CA LEU A 16 -25.76 32.16 -18.98
C LEU A 16 -26.52 30.89 -19.45
N PHE A 17 -26.12 30.32 -20.58
CA PHE A 17 -26.66 29.05 -21.10
C PHE A 17 -25.56 28.16 -21.72
N SER A 18 -24.33 28.30 -21.20
CA SER A 18 -23.11 27.68 -21.73
C SER A 18 -22.19 27.10 -20.63
N LEU A 19 -22.72 26.88 -19.43
CA LEU A 19 -22.17 25.93 -18.46
C LEU A 19 -23.28 24.95 -18.06
N LEU A 20 -22.91 23.68 -17.90
CA LEU A 20 -23.79 22.55 -17.57
C LEU A 20 -24.77 22.13 -18.70
N PHE A 21 -24.22 21.89 -19.91
CA PHE A 21 -24.50 20.59 -20.53
C PHE A 21 -23.84 19.49 -19.67
N LEU A 22 -24.46 19.18 -18.53
CA LEU A 22 -24.37 17.85 -17.96
C LEU A 22 -24.95 16.93 -19.02
N SER A 23 -24.08 16.21 -19.74
CA SER A 23 -24.51 15.07 -20.53
C SER A 23 -25.20 14.11 -19.55
N SER A 24 -26.53 14.09 -19.55
CA SER A 24 -27.33 13.19 -18.72
C SER A 24 -27.13 11.78 -19.25
N THR A 25 -26.04 11.15 -18.83
CA THR A 25 -25.77 9.75 -19.07
C THR A 25 -26.77 8.95 -18.25
N PHE A 26 -27.94 8.67 -18.85
CA PHE A 26 -28.66 7.46 -18.53
C PHE A 26 -27.72 6.30 -18.86
N ALA A 27 -27.04 5.81 -17.84
CA ALA A 27 -26.49 4.46 -17.78
C ALA A 27 -27.62 3.54 -17.31
N GLY A 28 -27.57 2.26 -17.68
CA GLY A 28 -28.45 1.28 -17.08
C GLY A 28 -28.19 1.18 -15.58
N THR A 29 -29.22 0.82 -14.82
CA THR A 29 -29.05 0.41 -13.43
C THR A 29 -28.71 -1.07 -13.44
N LEU A 30 -27.55 -1.42 -12.91
CA LEU A 30 -27.04 -2.78 -12.82
C LEU A 30 -26.75 -3.17 -11.35
N PRO A 31 -26.59 -4.46 -11.04
CA PRO A 31 -26.24 -4.90 -9.69
C PRO A 31 -24.83 -4.43 -9.27
N SER A 32 -24.55 -4.46 -7.97
CA SER A 32 -23.24 -4.08 -7.42
C SER A 32 -22.09 -4.87 -8.07
N GLY A 33 -20.99 -4.17 -8.36
CA GLY A 33 -19.81 -4.71 -9.06
C GLY A 33 -19.90 -4.67 -10.60
N PHE A 34 -21.09 -4.47 -11.18
CA PHE A 34 -21.24 -4.26 -12.63
C PHE A 34 -21.10 -2.78 -12.97
N THR A 35 -20.42 -2.49 -14.08
CA THR A 35 -20.14 -1.12 -14.55
C THR A 35 -20.38 -0.99 -16.05
N GLU A 36 -20.92 0.15 -16.46
CA GLU A 36 -21.08 0.52 -17.87
C GLU A 36 -20.03 1.56 -18.30
N ALA A 37 -19.44 1.35 -19.46
CA ALA A 37 -18.54 2.29 -20.11
C ALA A 37 -18.94 2.48 -21.59
N ASN A 38 -18.99 3.74 -22.04
CA ASN A 38 -19.15 4.04 -23.46
C ASN A 38 -17.89 3.57 -24.21
N VAL A 39 -18.06 2.69 -25.19
CA VAL A 39 -16.98 2.35 -26.12
C VAL A 39 -16.81 3.48 -27.13
N VAL A 40 -17.92 3.92 -27.74
CA VAL A 40 -17.98 5.09 -28.63
C VAL A 40 -19.39 5.69 -28.65
N THR A 41 -19.48 7.00 -28.89
CA THR A 41 -20.74 7.77 -29.00
C THR A 41 -20.82 8.46 -30.37
N GLY A 42 -21.98 9.04 -30.72
CA GLY A 42 -22.16 9.76 -31.98
C GLY A 42 -22.43 8.87 -33.19
N LEU A 43 -22.98 7.68 -32.95
CA LEU A 43 -23.53 6.81 -34.00
C LEU A 43 -24.90 7.32 -34.45
N SER A 44 -25.38 6.92 -35.63
CA SER A 44 -26.65 7.37 -36.20
C SER A 44 -27.58 6.18 -36.41
N SER A 45 -28.54 5.97 -35.50
CA SER A 45 -29.40 4.78 -35.47
C SER A 45 -28.61 3.46 -35.66
N PRO A 46 -27.61 3.19 -34.79
CA PRO A 46 -26.86 1.94 -34.86
C PRO A 46 -27.80 0.78 -34.50
N VAL A 47 -27.71 -0.34 -35.24
CA VAL A 47 -28.64 -1.48 -35.09
C VAL A 47 -27.95 -2.81 -34.82
N GLY A 48 -26.69 -3.01 -35.19
CA GLY A 48 -25.99 -4.29 -35.03
C GLY A 48 -24.47 -4.16 -34.98
N MET A 49 -23.79 -5.21 -34.52
CA MET A 49 -22.33 -5.24 -34.43
C MET A 49 -21.71 -6.63 -34.67
N ALA A 50 -20.42 -6.63 -34.97
CA ALA A 50 -19.60 -7.84 -35.00
C ALA A 50 -18.15 -7.53 -34.58
N PHE A 51 -17.55 -8.41 -33.78
CA PHE A 51 -16.12 -8.32 -33.44
C PHE A 51 -15.24 -8.79 -34.59
N MET A 52 -14.14 -8.07 -34.81
CA MET A 52 -13.05 -8.48 -35.69
C MET A 52 -12.03 -9.34 -34.90
N PRO A 53 -11.24 -10.21 -35.56
CA PRO A 53 -10.23 -11.03 -34.88
C PRO A 53 -9.11 -10.23 -34.18
N ASP A 54 -8.92 -8.97 -34.56
CA ASP A 54 -7.96 -8.05 -33.94
C ASP A 54 -8.55 -7.22 -32.78
N GLY A 55 -9.78 -7.53 -32.35
CA GLY A 55 -10.47 -6.86 -31.24
C GLY A 55 -11.20 -5.57 -31.63
N ARG A 56 -11.09 -5.08 -32.87
CA ARG A 56 -11.94 -3.97 -33.34
C ARG A 56 -13.40 -4.41 -33.44
N ILE A 57 -14.31 -3.44 -33.41
CA ILE A 57 -15.76 -3.70 -33.48
C ILE A 57 -16.31 -3.06 -34.74
N LEU A 58 -16.94 -3.84 -35.61
CA LEU A 58 -17.76 -3.30 -36.69
C LEU A 58 -19.14 -2.99 -36.14
N VAL A 59 -19.67 -1.81 -36.43
CA VAL A 59 -21.02 -1.39 -36.07
C VAL A 59 -21.75 -0.94 -37.33
N ILE A 60 -23.00 -1.38 -37.49
CA ILE A 60 -23.86 -0.98 -38.60
C ILE A 60 -24.94 0.02 -38.16
N GLU A 61 -25.16 1.00 -39.01
CA GLU A 61 -26.21 2.00 -38.90
C GLU A 61 -27.32 1.69 -39.90
N GLN A 62 -28.59 1.81 -39.49
CA GLN A 62 -29.75 1.36 -40.29
C GLN A 62 -29.76 1.97 -41.71
N ALA A 63 -29.22 3.18 -41.86
CA ALA A 63 -29.05 3.90 -43.13
C ALA A 63 -27.94 3.34 -44.06
N GLY A 64 -27.43 2.13 -43.81
CA GLY A 64 -26.49 1.43 -44.69
C GLY A 64 -25.01 1.66 -44.39
N VAL A 65 -24.68 2.37 -43.31
CA VAL A 65 -23.28 2.70 -43.00
C VAL A 65 -22.66 1.60 -42.14
N ILE A 66 -21.49 1.10 -42.56
CA ILE A 66 -20.62 0.22 -41.77
C ILE A 66 -19.48 1.07 -41.21
N LYS A 67 -19.34 1.11 -39.89
CA LYS A 67 -18.25 1.80 -39.18
C LYS A 67 -17.36 0.78 -38.48
N VAL A 68 -16.07 1.08 -38.37
CA VAL A 68 -15.14 0.39 -37.47
C VAL A 68 -14.87 1.25 -36.25
N VAL A 69 -14.93 0.63 -35.08
CA VAL A 69 -14.64 1.22 -33.78
C VAL A 69 -13.27 0.76 -33.31
N SER A 70 -12.40 1.72 -32.99
CA SER A 70 -11.07 1.50 -32.41
C SER A 70 -10.67 2.74 -31.62
N ASN A 71 -10.02 2.57 -30.46
CA ASN A 71 -9.57 3.67 -29.59
C ASN A 71 -10.68 4.73 -29.35
N SER A 72 -11.87 4.25 -29.00
CA SER A 72 -13.10 5.05 -28.80
C SER A 72 -13.54 5.94 -29.96
N THR A 73 -13.03 5.71 -31.16
CA THR A 73 -13.37 6.45 -32.39
C THR A 73 -14.10 5.54 -33.37
N ALA A 74 -15.19 6.02 -33.97
CA ALA A 74 -15.93 5.30 -35.01
C ALA A 74 -15.64 5.90 -36.39
N THR A 75 -15.06 5.12 -37.31
CA THR A 75 -14.71 5.53 -38.67
C THR A 75 -15.54 4.78 -39.70
N THR A 76 -16.18 5.48 -40.64
CA THR A 76 -16.91 4.85 -41.74
C THR A 76 -15.96 4.08 -42.67
N LEU A 77 -16.28 2.81 -42.91
CA LEU A 77 -15.59 1.95 -43.89
C LEU A 77 -16.35 1.86 -45.22
N LEU A 78 -17.68 1.76 -45.17
CA LEU A 78 -18.53 1.57 -46.35
C LEU A 78 -19.93 2.15 -46.11
N THR A 79 -20.55 2.67 -47.16
CA THR A 79 -22.00 2.86 -47.23
C THR A 79 -22.55 1.88 -48.27
N VAL A 80 -23.40 0.95 -47.83
CA VAL A 80 -24.03 -0.06 -48.69
C VAL A 80 -25.08 0.61 -49.58
N THR A 81 -24.89 0.52 -50.90
CA THR A 81 -25.77 1.12 -51.90
C THR A 81 -26.92 0.19 -52.31
N GLY A 82 -28.02 0.78 -52.77
CA GLY A 82 -29.19 0.03 -53.27
C GLY A 82 -30.11 -0.49 -52.15
N ILE A 83 -30.06 0.10 -50.97
CA ILE A 83 -30.93 -0.23 -49.84
C ILE A 83 -32.15 0.70 -49.78
N THR A 84 -33.19 0.26 -49.08
CA THR A 84 -34.30 1.11 -48.64
C THR A 84 -34.45 1.04 -47.12
N THR A 85 -34.98 2.10 -46.51
CA THR A 85 -35.06 2.27 -45.05
C THR A 85 -36.45 2.74 -44.63
N GLY A 86 -36.92 2.31 -43.47
CA GLY A 86 -38.18 2.78 -42.88
C GLY A 86 -38.92 1.67 -42.15
N GLY A 87 -39.42 1.97 -40.95
CA GLY A 87 -39.81 0.92 -40.00
C GLY A 87 -38.59 0.13 -39.56
N GLU A 88 -38.67 -1.20 -39.62
CA GLU A 88 -37.54 -2.09 -39.36
C GLU A 88 -36.53 -2.13 -40.52
N ARG A 89 -36.90 -1.76 -41.75
CA ARG A 89 -36.05 -1.87 -42.96
C ARG A 89 -34.77 -1.05 -42.91
N GLY A 90 -33.72 -1.58 -43.53
CA GLY A 90 -32.41 -0.94 -43.69
C GLY A 90 -31.28 -1.95 -43.80
N LEU A 91 -30.09 -1.60 -43.32
CA LEU A 91 -28.99 -2.54 -43.04
C LEU A 91 -29.14 -3.05 -41.60
N LEU A 92 -29.45 -4.35 -41.42
CA LEU A 92 -29.97 -4.90 -40.14
C LEU A 92 -29.06 -5.93 -39.48
N GLY A 93 -28.24 -6.61 -40.26
CA GLY A 93 -27.34 -7.66 -39.79
C GLY A 93 -25.92 -7.50 -40.31
N ILE A 94 -24.94 -7.85 -39.48
CA ILE A 94 -23.54 -7.94 -39.84
C ILE A 94 -22.91 -9.17 -39.17
N ALA A 95 -22.02 -9.86 -39.87
CA ALA A 95 -21.19 -10.93 -39.33
C ALA A 95 -19.79 -10.91 -39.95
N VAL A 96 -18.79 -11.35 -39.20
CA VAL A 96 -17.40 -11.50 -39.65
C VAL A 96 -17.13 -13.00 -39.82
N ASP A 97 -16.42 -13.38 -40.89
CA ASP A 97 -16.07 -14.78 -41.13
C ASP A 97 -15.21 -15.37 -39.99
N PRO A 98 -15.55 -16.54 -39.42
CA PRO A 98 -14.74 -17.16 -38.36
C PRO A 98 -13.35 -17.59 -38.83
N ASP A 99 -13.13 -17.80 -40.13
CA ASP A 99 -11.81 -18.11 -40.72
C ASP A 99 -11.19 -16.88 -41.41
N PHE A 100 -11.39 -15.69 -40.84
CA PHE A 100 -11.05 -14.39 -41.43
C PHE A 100 -9.62 -14.26 -42.01
N SER A 101 -8.64 -14.99 -41.49
CA SER A 101 -7.26 -15.01 -42.00
C SER A 101 -7.11 -15.62 -43.39
N THR A 102 -8.04 -16.51 -43.79
CA THR A 102 -8.09 -17.17 -45.11
C THR A 102 -9.31 -16.74 -45.92
N ARG A 103 -10.37 -16.31 -45.24
CA ARG A 103 -11.63 -15.82 -45.79
C ARG A 103 -11.93 -14.43 -45.20
N PRO A 104 -11.21 -13.37 -45.61
CA PRO A 104 -11.34 -12.03 -45.02
C PRO A 104 -12.64 -11.36 -45.48
N TYR A 105 -13.76 -11.88 -45.00
CA TYR A 105 -15.10 -11.58 -45.47
C TYR A 105 -15.99 -11.03 -44.36
N ILE A 106 -16.80 -10.04 -44.74
CA ILE A 106 -17.86 -9.47 -43.90
C ILE A 106 -19.18 -9.73 -44.61
N TYR A 107 -20.16 -10.25 -43.87
CA TYR A 107 -21.49 -10.57 -44.36
C TYR A 107 -22.48 -9.54 -43.83
N VAL A 108 -23.45 -9.15 -44.65
CA VAL A 108 -24.49 -8.17 -44.31
C VAL A 108 -25.88 -8.67 -44.71
N TYR A 109 -26.89 -8.31 -43.91
CA TYR A 109 -28.30 -8.47 -44.21
C TYR A 109 -28.93 -7.09 -44.37
N TYR A 110 -29.60 -6.81 -45.49
CA TYR A 110 -30.26 -5.53 -45.73
C TYR A 110 -31.51 -5.66 -46.61
N THR A 111 -32.46 -4.74 -46.44
CA THR A 111 -33.60 -4.56 -47.36
C THR A 111 -33.14 -3.86 -48.63
N ALA A 112 -33.22 -4.54 -49.78
CA ALA A 112 -32.90 -3.94 -51.08
C ALA A 112 -34.05 -3.07 -51.61
N ALA A 113 -33.68 -1.97 -52.26
CA ALA A 113 -34.61 -1.06 -52.94
C ALA A 113 -35.06 -1.64 -54.31
N THR A 114 -35.81 -2.74 -54.27
CA THR A 114 -36.40 -3.41 -55.44
C THR A 114 -37.92 -3.22 -55.49
N SER A 115 -38.57 -3.64 -56.57
CA SER A 115 -40.04 -3.62 -56.66
C SER A 115 -40.54 -5.02 -57.07
N PRO A 116 -41.12 -5.82 -56.15
CA PRO A 116 -41.24 -5.57 -54.70
C PRO A 116 -39.87 -5.56 -53.99
N ASN A 117 -39.84 -5.06 -52.74
CA ASN A 117 -38.65 -5.12 -51.89
C ASN A 117 -38.33 -6.57 -51.51
N TYR A 118 -37.04 -6.89 -51.43
CA TYR A 118 -36.53 -8.15 -50.89
C TYR A 118 -35.39 -7.88 -49.92
N ALA A 119 -35.34 -8.66 -48.84
CA ALA A 119 -34.14 -8.73 -48.02
C ALA A 119 -33.06 -9.56 -48.72
N GLN A 120 -31.81 -9.13 -48.56
CA GLN A 120 -30.66 -9.73 -49.22
C GLN A 120 -29.54 -10.01 -48.22
N VAL A 121 -28.92 -11.18 -48.37
CA VAL A 121 -27.67 -11.53 -47.69
C VAL A 121 -26.55 -11.37 -48.71
N ALA A 122 -25.54 -10.56 -48.37
CA ALA A 122 -24.38 -10.31 -49.22
C ALA A 122 -23.08 -10.38 -48.43
N ARG A 123 -21.97 -10.55 -49.14
CA ARG A 123 -20.61 -10.63 -48.62
C ARG A 123 -19.73 -9.59 -49.30
N TYR A 124 -18.85 -8.95 -48.55
CA TYR A 124 -17.75 -8.12 -49.07
C TYR A 124 -16.41 -8.66 -48.60
N THR A 125 -15.36 -8.40 -49.37
CA THR A 125 -13.96 -8.61 -48.99
C THR A 125 -13.43 -7.43 -48.21
N PHE A 126 -12.83 -7.72 -47.06
CA PHE A 126 -12.06 -6.78 -46.26
C PHE A 126 -10.57 -6.90 -46.61
N SER A 127 -9.89 -5.79 -46.85
CA SER A 127 -8.45 -5.76 -47.05
C SER A 127 -7.88 -4.38 -46.70
N ASN A 128 -6.62 -4.32 -46.28
CA ASN A 128 -5.92 -3.05 -46.01
C ASN A 128 -6.71 -2.07 -45.09
N ASN A 129 -7.37 -2.61 -44.06
CA ASN A 129 -8.25 -1.86 -43.14
C ASN A 129 -9.47 -1.17 -43.79
N SER A 130 -9.91 -1.66 -44.96
CA SER A 130 -11.08 -1.17 -45.69
C SER A 130 -11.95 -2.33 -46.20
N ILE A 131 -13.17 -2.00 -46.66
CA ILE A 131 -14.09 -2.93 -47.33
C ILE A 131 -14.13 -2.54 -48.80
N ASP A 132 -13.79 -3.45 -49.72
CA ASP A 132 -13.88 -3.15 -51.15
C ASP A 132 -15.35 -3.15 -51.61
N PRO A 133 -15.94 -2.01 -52.02
CA PRO A 133 -17.34 -1.96 -52.46
C PRO A 133 -17.60 -2.81 -53.71
N ASN A 134 -16.59 -3.07 -54.55
CA ASN A 134 -16.74 -3.84 -55.79
C ASN A 134 -16.73 -5.36 -55.55
N SER A 135 -16.27 -5.81 -54.39
CA SER A 135 -16.20 -7.22 -54.00
C SER A 135 -17.55 -7.85 -53.61
N LYS A 136 -18.65 -7.08 -53.73
CA LYS A 136 -20.00 -7.46 -53.30
C LYS A 136 -20.47 -8.75 -54.00
N LEU A 137 -20.53 -9.85 -53.25
CA LEU A 137 -21.14 -11.10 -53.68
C LEU A 137 -22.47 -11.28 -52.95
N ILE A 138 -23.56 -11.32 -53.69
CA ILE A 138 -24.88 -11.72 -53.17
C ILE A 138 -24.85 -13.22 -52.85
N LEU A 139 -25.52 -13.63 -51.76
CA LEU A 139 -25.71 -15.03 -51.35
C LEU A 139 -27.18 -15.45 -51.36
N ILE A 140 -28.08 -14.53 -50.98
CA ILE A 140 -29.54 -14.68 -51.06
C ILE A 140 -30.12 -13.32 -51.46
N ASN A 141 -31.12 -13.28 -52.34
CA ASN A 141 -31.66 -12.04 -52.92
C ASN A 141 -33.20 -11.95 -53.00
N ASP A 142 -33.89 -12.98 -52.55
CA ASP A 142 -35.31 -13.26 -52.79
C ASP A 142 -36.10 -13.52 -51.48
N ILE A 143 -35.55 -13.15 -50.31
CA ILE A 143 -36.29 -13.19 -49.04
C ILE A 143 -37.36 -12.10 -49.08
N PRO A 144 -38.67 -12.40 -48.94
CA PRO A 144 -39.71 -11.39 -48.97
C PRO A 144 -39.55 -10.33 -47.87
N ASP A 145 -39.68 -9.06 -48.25
CA ASP A 145 -39.67 -7.90 -47.33
C ASP A 145 -40.74 -6.92 -47.83
N SER A 146 -42.00 -7.34 -47.83
CA SER A 146 -43.15 -6.58 -48.34
C SER A 146 -43.70 -5.60 -47.31
N ALA A 147 -43.70 -6.00 -46.04
CA ALA A 147 -44.00 -5.17 -44.87
C ALA A 147 -42.77 -4.41 -44.39
N SER A 148 -42.97 -3.28 -43.71
CA SER A 148 -41.88 -2.50 -43.07
C SER A 148 -41.61 -2.93 -41.62
N ASN A 149 -42.06 -4.11 -41.24
CA ASN A 149 -42.00 -4.67 -39.90
C ASN A 149 -41.99 -6.20 -39.99
N HIS A 150 -41.44 -6.83 -38.95
CA HIS A 150 -41.13 -8.26 -38.91
C HIS A 150 -40.14 -8.68 -39.99
N ASN A 151 -39.09 -7.88 -40.17
CA ASN A 151 -38.05 -8.14 -41.16
C ASN A 151 -36.92 -9.02 -40.59
N GLY A 152 -36.78 -9.13 -39.26
CA GLY A 152 -35.72 -9.91 -38.60
C GLY A 152 -34.32 -9.37 -38.92
N GLY A 153 -33.50 -10.17 -39.61
CA GLY A 153 -32.24 -9.70 -40.19
C GLY A 153 -31.00 -9.85 -39.33
N THR A 154 -31.00 -10.76 -38.36
CA THR A 154 -29.77 -11.10 -37.61
C THR A 154 -28.88 -12.05 -38.40
N LEU A 155 -27.57 -11.82 -38.36
CA LEU A 155 -26.54 -12.70 -38.90
C LEU A 155 -25.60 -13.16 -37.78
N ARG A 156 -25.39 -14.47 -37.66
CA ARG A 156 -24.41 -15.08 -36.74
C ARG A 156 -23.78 -16.33 -37.36
N PHE A 157 -22.52 -16.58 -37.04
CA PHE A 157 -21.86 -17.85 -37.37
C PHE A 157 -22.04 -18.87 -36.26
N GLY A 158 -22.42 -20.10 -36.61
CA GLY A 158 -22.42 -21.23 -35.70
C GLY A 158 -21.02 -21.76 -35.42
N LEU A 159 -20.89 -22.64 -34.41
CA LEU A 159 -19.64 -23.36 -34.11
C LEU A 159 -19.18 -24.26 -35.28
N ASP A 160 -20.11 -24.62 -36.16
CA ASP A 160 -19.91 -25.36 -37.40
C ASP A 160 -19.44 -24.50 -38.59
N LYS A 161 -19.23 -23.19 -38.36
CA LYS A 161 -18.84 -22.18 -39.36
C LYS A 161 -19.86 -21.95 -40.48
N THR A 162 -21.12 -22.34 -40.28
CA THR A 162 -22.24 -21.96 -41.16
C THR A 162 -22.85 -20.63 -40.73
N LEU A 163 -23.42 -19.88 -41.68
CA LEU A 163 -24.07 -18.60 -41.43
C LEU A 163 -25.56 -18.82 -41.18
N TYR A 164 -26.01 -18.38 -40.01
CA TYR A 164 -27.41 -18.38 -39.61
C TYR A 164 -28.02 -17.00 -39.84
N ILE A 165 -29.27 -16.96 -40.28
CA ILE A 165 -30.00 -15.75 -40.71
C ILE A 165 -31.40 -15.78 -40.08
N SER A 166 -31.83 -14.74 -39.37
CA SER A 166 -33.22 -14.62 -38.92
C SER A 166 -34.09 -13.87 -39.94
N VAL A 167 -35.32 -14.34 -40.13
CA VAL A 167 -36.31 -13.73 -41.03
C VAL A 167 -37.68 -13.79 -40.38
N GLY A 168 -38.35 -12.65 -40.22
CA GLY A 168 -39.71 -12.59 -39.67
C GLY A 168 -40.79 -12.97 -40.66
N ASP A 169 -42.04 -12.93 -40.21
CA ASP A 169 -43.22 -13.36 -40.96
C ASP A 169 -43.66 -12.35 -42.04
N ASP A 170 -42.96 -11.22 -42.21
CA ASP A 170 -43.30 -10.16 -43.16
C ASP A 170 -44.76 -9.67 -42.97
N ALA A 171 -45.18 -9.56 -41.71
CA ALA A 171 -46.55 -9.30 -41.26
C ALA A 171 -47.61 -10.30 -41.79
N SER A 172 -47.17 -11.47 -42.26
CA SER A 172 -47.96 -12.48 -42.96
C SER A 172 -48.04 -13.76 -42.12
N SER A 173 -48.76 -13.68 -41.00
CA SER A 173 -48.69 -14.64 -39.89
C SER A 173 -48.79 -16.13 -40.26
N CYS A 174 -49.65 -16.49 -41.22
CA CYS A 174 -49.83 -17.88 -41.65
C CYS A 174 -48.69 -18.40 -42.56
N ASP A 175 -47.92 -17.51 -43.18
CA ASP A 175 -46.77 -17.88 -44.01
C ASP A 175 -45.61 -18.44 -43.17
N ALA A 176 -45.55 -18.13 -41.87
CA ALA A 176 -44.54 -18.63 -40.93
C ALA A 176 -44.52 -20.17 -40.81
N GLN A 177 -45.66 -20.82 -41.10
CA GLN A 177 -45.80 -22.28 -41.14
C GLN A 177 -45.43 -22.88 -42.50
N ASN A 178 -45.21 -22.06 -43.54
CA ASN A 178 -44.85 -22.49 -44.88
C ASN A 178 -43.39 -22.18 -45.21
N ARG A 179 -42.50 -23.13 -44.88
CA ARG A 179 -41.04 -23.08 -45.12
C ARG A 179 -40.62 -22.82 -46.58
N THR A 180 -41.52 -22.93 -47.56
CA THR A 180 -41.19 -22.60 -48.97
C THR A 180 -41.07 -21.08 -49.21
N LEU A 181 -41.68 -20.26 -48.34
CA LEU A 181 -41.81 -18.81 -48.51
C LEU A 181 -40.68 -17.98 -47.88
N LEU A 182 -39.78 -18.61 -47.11
CA LEU A 182 -38.72 -17.92 -46.35
C LEU A 182 -39.26 -16.80 -45.44
N LYS A 183 -40.34 -17.07 -44.71
CA LYS A 183 -40.98 -16.17 -43.74
C LYS A 183 -41.12 -16.86 -42.39
N GLY A 184 -40.87 -16.15 -41.30
CA GLY A 184 -40.98 -16.68 -39.93
C GLY A 184 -39.99 -17.82 -39.66
N ASN A 185 -38.74 -17.66 -40.09
CA ASN A 185 -37.73 -18.73 -40.10
C ASN A 185 -36.38 -18.29 -39.54
N ILE A 186 -35.62 -19.25 -39.02
CA ILE A 186 -34.15 -19.20 -39.04
C ILE A 186 -33.67 -19.98 -40.25
N LEU A 187 -32.83 -19.38 -41.08
CA LEU A 187 -32.13 -20.02 -42.20
C LEU A 187 -30.68 -20.33 -41.80
N ARG A 188 -30.06 -21.33 -42.43
CA ARG A 188 -28.67 -21.73 -42.21
C ARG A 188 -28.01 -22.13 -43.53
N ILE A 189 -26.90 -21.47 -43.88
CA ILE A 189 -26.21 -21.65 -45.16
C ILE A 189 -24.69 -21.84 -45.00
N LYS A 190 -24.07 -22.52 -45.97
CA LYS A 190 -22.63 -22.46 -46.23
C LYS A 190 -22.24 -21.10 -46.83
N VAL A 191 -20.96 -20.74 -46.69
CA VAL A 191 -20.40 -19.44 -47.13
C VAL A 191 -19.02 -19.60 -47.81
N ASP A 192 -18.81 -20.68 -48.56
CA ASP A 192 -17.55 -20.93 -49.25
C ASP A 192 -17.24 -19.92 -50.38
N ALA A 193 -16.05 -20.04 -50.97
CA ALA A 193 -15.50 -19.04 -51.86
C ALA A 193 -16.21 -18.93 -53.22
N SER A 194 -16.99 -19.93 -53.65
CA SER A 194 -17.55 -20.02 -55.00
C SER A 194 -19.04 -20.41 -54.99
N ILE A 195 -19.85 -19.56 -54.37
CA ILE A 195 -21.30 -19.73 -54.25
C ILE A 195 -22.05 -19.03 -55.40
N ASN A 196 -23.04 -19.72 -55.96
CA ASN A 196 -24.08 -19.12 -56.78
C ASN A 196 -25.27 -18.72 -55.87
N PRO A 197 -25.65 -17.43 -55.76
CA PRO A 197 -26.77 -16.99 -54.91
C PRO A 197 -28.15 -17.56 -55.26
N ALA A 198 -28.33 -18.19 -56.43
CA ALA A 198 -29.56 -18.88 -56.79
C ALA A 198 -29.60 -20.35 -56.37
N ASP A 199 -28.44 -20.95 -56.01
CA ASP A 199 -28.34 -22.38 -55.73
C ASP A 199 -28.46 -22.69 -54.24
N ARG A 200 -29.72 -22.79 -53.77
CA ARG A 200 -30.05 -23.22 -52.40
C ARG A 200 -29.57 -24.65 -52.10
N VAL A 201 -29.32 -25.50 -53.11
CA VAL A 201 -28.91 -26.90 -52.91
C VAL A 201 -27.46 -26.98 -52.45
N THR A 202 -26.55 -26.22 -53.06
CA THR A 202 -25.15 -26.16 -52.61
C THR A 202 -24.99 -25.33 -51.33
N LEU A 203 -25.79 -24.27 -51.17
CA LEU A 203 -25.87 -23.46 -49.94
C LEU A 203 -26.29 -24.26 -48.70
N ALA A 204 -27.22 -25.22 -48.82
CA ALA A 204 -27.71 -25.99 -47.68
C ALA A 204 -26.60 -26.86 -47.05
N PRO A 205 -26.32 -26.78 -45.74
CA PRO A 205 -25.46 -27.73 -45.06
C PRO A 205 -26.02 -29.16 -45.13
N ALA A 206 -25.15 -30.17 -45.21
CA ALA A 206 -25.59 -31.57 -45.37
C ALA A 206 -26.36 -32.12 -44.14
N ASN A 207 -26.18 -31.50 -42.97
CA ASN A 207 -26.89 -31.80 -41.73
C ASN A 207 -27.99 -30.76 -41.43
N ASN A 208 -28.53 -30.06 -42.43
CA ASN A 208 -29.65 -29.14 -42.20
C ASN A 208 -30.97 -29.92 -42.06
N PRO A 209 -31.88 -29.56 -41.12
CA PRO A 209 -33.02 -30.40 -40.75
C PRO A 209 -33.95 -30.78 -41.92
N PHE A 210 -34.11 -29.88 -42.89
CA PHE A 210 -34.98 -30.05 -44.04
C PHE A 210 -34.22 -30.23 -45.37
N VAL A 211 -32.93 -30.58 -45.34
CA VAL A 211 -32.07 -30.72 -46.55
C VAL A 211 -32.61 -31.70 -47.60
N SER A 212 -33.40 -32.69 -47.17
CA SER A 212 -34.05 -33.70 -48.02
C SER A 212 -35.35 -33.22 -48.69
N ALA A 213 -35.89 -32.05 -48.33
CA ALA A 213 -37.14 -31.53 -48.87
C ALA A 213 -37.08 -31.31 -50.40
N THR A 214 -38.20 -31.47 -51.10
CA THR A 214 -38.26 -31.29 -52.57
C THR A 214 -38.08 -29.83 -52.98
N ASN A 215 -38.58 -28.88 -52.18
CA ASN A 215 -38.43 -27.45 -52.46
C ASN A 215 -37.04 -26.96 -52.00
N ASN A 216 -36.39 -26.17 -52.85
CA ASN A 216 -35.04 -25.67 -52.63
C ASN A 216 -34.92 -24.67 -51.46
N ASN A 217 -35.95 -23.85 -51.19
CA ASN A 217 -35.95 -22.92 -50.06
C ASN A 217 -36.00 -23.66 -48.72
N GLU A 218 -36.81 -24.73 -48.63
CA GLU A 218 -36.88 -25.53 -47.40
C GLU A 218 -35.52 -26.09 -47.00
N LYS A 219 -34.67 -26.46 -47.96
CA LYS A 219 -33.33 -27.04 -47.70
C LYS A 219 -32.43 -26.16 -46.84
N ILE A 220 -32.61 -24.83 -46.89
CA ILE A 220 -31.83 -23.88 -46.07
C ILE A 220 -32.54 -23.47 -44.77
N VAL A 221 -33.79 -23.89 -44.54
CA VAL A 221 -34.48 -23.62 -43.27
C VAL A 221 -33.86 -24.47 -42.15
N PHE A 222 -33.60 -23.83 -41.01
CA PHE A 222 -33.11 -24.46 -39.79
C PHE A 222 -34.24 -24.62 -38.76
N ALA A 223 -35.04 -23.58 -38.54
CA ALA A 223 -36.25 -23.61 -37.70
C ALA A 223 -37.32 -22.68 -38.29
N TYR A 224 -38.59 -22.89 -37.94
CA TYR A 224 -39.73 -22.18 -38.52
C TYR A 224 -40.88 -21.97 -37.52
N GLY A 225 -41.96 -21.33 -37.95
CA GLY A 225 -43.08 -21.00 -37.07
C GLY A 225 -42.75 -19.91 -36.05
N LEU A 226 -41.91 -18.94 -36.44
CA LEU A 226 -41.56 -17.74 -35.68
C LEU A 226 -42.32 -16.52 -36.23
N ARG A 227 -42.53 -15.48 -35.43
CA ARG A 227 -43.20 -14.23 -35.83
C ARG A 227 -42.23 -13.16 -36.31
N ASN A 228 -41.40 -12.65 -35.42
CA ASN A 228 -40.34 -11.68 -35.66
C ASN A 228 -39.13 -12.00 -34.76
N PRO A 229 -38.30 -12.99 -35.16
CA PRO A 229 -37.08 -13.37 -34.47
C PRO A 229 -36.04 -12.25 -34.63
N PHE A 230 -36.12 -11.25 -33.76
CA PHE A 230 -35.42 -9.96 -33.87
C PHE A 230 -33.91 -10.21 -33.76
N ARG A 231 -33.39 -10.56 -32.57
CA ARG A 231 -32.02 -11.04 -32.38
C ARG A 231 -32.00 -12.48 -31.89
N PHE A 232 -30.98 -13.19 -32.36
CA PHE A 232 -30.57 -14.47 -31.79
C PHE A 232 -29.06 -14.49 -31.61
N ASN A 233 -28.57 -15.30 -30.68
CA ASN A 233 -27.15 -15.60 -30.55
C ASN A 233 -26.92 -17.10 -30.40
N VAL A 234 -25.70 -17.52 -30.72
CA VAL A 234 -25.25 -18.91 -30.66
C VAL A 234 -24.68 -19.18 -29.28
N HIS A 235 -25.12 -20.26 -28.63
CA HIS A 235 -24.54 -20.73 -27.38
C HIS A 235 -23.09 -21.19 -27.63
N PRO A 236 -22.08 -20.61 -26.94
CA PRO A 236 -20.67 -20.76 -27.31
C PRO A 236 -20.09 -22.16 -27.10
N ASP A 237 -20.71 -23.00 -26.26
CA ASP A 237 -20.32 -24.43 -26.10
C ASP A 237 -21.15 -25.42 -26.93
N THR A 238 -22.48 -25.24 -27.02
CA THR A 238 -23.39 -26.24 -27.61
C THR A 238 -23.77 -25.96 -29.06
N GLY A 239 -23.62 -24.71 -29.52
CA GLY A 239 -24.07 -24.27 -30.84
C GLY A 239 -25.59 -24.03 -30.95
N ALA A 240 -26.37 -24.27 -29.89
CA ALA A 240 -27.80 -24.01 -29.87
C ALA A 240 -28.09 -22.51 -30.04
N LEU A 241 -29.14 -22.16 -30.77
CA LEU A 241 -29.56 -20.77 -30.96
C LEU A 241 -30.52 -20.35 -29.87
N PHE A 242 -30.28 -19.18 -29.27
CA PHE A 242 -31.21 -18.53 -28.35
C PHE A 242 -31.83 -17.35 -29.09
N ILE A 243 -33.14 -17.39 -29.30
CA ILE A 243 -33.88 -16.48 -30.19
C ILE A 243 -34.83 -15.66 -29.32
N GLY A 244 -34.83 -14.33 -29.48
CA GLY A 244 -35.94 -13.50 -29.00
C GLY A 244 -36.95 -13.33 -30.11
N ASP A 245 -38.16 -13.86 -29.93
CA ASP A 245 -39.25 -13.72 -30.90
C ASP A 245 -40.30 -12.72 -30.37
N VAL A 246 -40.47 -11.62 -31.10
CA VAL A 246 -41.41 -10.57 -30.72
C VAL A 246 -42.83 -11.04 -31.01
N GLY A 247 -43.68 -11.10 -29.99
CA GLY A 247 -45.09 -11.51 -30.14
C GLY A 247 -45.99 -10.43 -30.74
N GLN A 248 -47.29 -10.73 -30.87
CA GLN A 248 -48.27 -9.88 -31.56
C GLN A 248 -49.08 -9.02 -30.59
N SER A 249 -49.66 -9.64 -29.56
CA SER A 249 -50.77 -9.10 -28.78
C SER A 249 -50.66 -9.43 -27.30
N THR A 250 -50.29 -10.66 -26.96
CA THR A 250 -50.43 -11.18 -25.59
C THR A 250 -49.11 -11.45 -24.90
N ARG A 251 -48.09 -11.95 -25.62
CA ARG A 251 -46.82 -12.40 -25.02
C ARG A 251 -45.60 -11.96 -25.82
N GLU A 252 -44.45 -12.19 -25.21
CA GLU A 252 -43.11 -12.12 -25.79
C GLU A 252 -42.38 -13.41 -25.37
N GLU A 253 -41.54 -13.96 -26.24
CA GLU A 253 -40.94 -15.27 -26.00
C GLU A 253 -39.44 -15.38 -26.31
N VAL A 254 -38.78 -16.24 -25.55
CA VAL A 254 -37.38 -16.64 -25.76
C VAL A 254 -37.36 -18.12 -26.06
N ASP A 255 -36.88 -18.45 -27.25
CA ASP A 255 -36.78 -19.81 -27.77
C ASP A 255 -35.36 -20.35 -27.74
N ILE A 256 -35.26 -21.69 -27.76
CA ILE A 256 -34.02 -22.41 -28.02
C ILE A 256 -34.18 -23.33 -29.22
N SER A 257 -33.25 -23.30 -30.16
CA SER A 257 -33.25 -24.17 -31.35
C SER A 257 -31.93 -24.93 -31.50
N THR A 258 -32.06 -26.22 -31.75
CA THR A 258 -30.97 -27.15 -32.15
C THR A 258 -31.12 -27.62 -33.60
N GLY A 259 -32.28 -27.41 -34.20
CA GLY A 259 -32.57 -27.62 -35.62
C GLY A 259 -33.80 -28.48 -35.84
N GLY A 260 -34.77 -27.94 -36.59
CA GLY A 260 -35.99 -28.63 -37.03
C GLY A 260 -37.24 -28.24 -36.24
N GLU A 261 -37.09 -27.42 -35.20
CA GLU A 261 -38.19 -26.96 -34.37
C GLU A 261 -39.20 -26.11 -35.17
N ASN A 262 -40.46 -26.21 -34.75
CA ASN A 262 -41.58 -25.37 -35.19
C ASN A 262 -42.09 -24.64 -33.95
N PHE A 263 -41.89 -23.33 -33.83
CA PHE A 263 -42.30 -22.59 -32.64
C PHE A 263 -43.80 -22.26 -32.58
N GLY A 264 -44.54 -22.62 -33.65
CA GLY A 264 -46.00 -22.71 -33.60
C GLY A 264 -46.76 -21.42 -33.92
N TRP A 265 -46.08 -20.29 -34.14
CA TRP A 265 -46.73 -19.07 -34.66
C TRP A 265 -47.38 -19.38 -36.02
N PRO A 266 -48.67 -19.03 -36.24
CA PRO A 266 -49.47 -18.11 -35.43
C PRO A 266 -50.47 -18.75 -34.46
N TYR A 267 -50.47 -20.08 -34.30
CA TYR A 267 -51.37 -20.72 -33.34
C TYR A 267 -50.91 -20.53 -31.89
N TRP A 268 -49.60 -20.62 -31.64
CA TRP A 268 -48.96 -20.29 -30.37
C TRP A 268 -48.36 -18.88 -30.41
N GLU A 269 -48.46 -18.16 -29.28
CA GLU A 269 -47.79 -16.89 -28.98
C GLU A 269 -47.29 -17.01 -27.53
N GLY A 270 -46.01 -17.37 -27.37
CA GLY A 270 -45.57 -18.02 -26.14
C GLY A 270 -46.36 -19.30 -25.85
N SER A 271 -46.52 -19.61 -24.57
CA SER A 271 -47.41 -20.66 -24.07
C SER A 271 -48.91 -20.32 -24.17
N GLY A 272 -49.28 -19.21 -24.83
CA GLY A 272 -50.67 -18.82 -25.08
C GLY A 272 -51.16 -19.25 -26.47
N ALA A 273 -52.28 -19.95 -26.54
CA ALA A 273 -52.92 -20.24 -27.83
C ALA A 273 -53.72 -19.01 -28.32
N THR A 274 -53.47 -18.56 -29.54
CA THR A 274 -54.16 -17.41 -30.16
C THR A 274 -55.57 -17.75 -30.66
N GLY A 275 -55.83 -19.05 -30.89
CA GLY A 275 -57.05 -19.54 -31.55
C GLY A 275 -56.95 -19.64 -33.08
N THR A 276 -55.82 -19.27 -33.69
CA THR A 276 -55.61 -19.28 -35.16
C THR A 276 -55.39 -20.70 -35.70
N THR A 277 -56.44 -21.52 -35.74
CA THR A 277 -56.37 -22.96 -36.09
C THR A 277 -56.19 -23.25 -37.58
N ASN A 278 -56.47 -22.29 -38.45
CA ASN A 278 -56.49 -22.47 -39.91
C ASN A 278 -55.11 -22.42 -40.59
N CYS A 279 -54.03 -22.20 -39.83
CA CYS A 279 -52.70 -21.91 -40.41
C CYS A 279 -51.59 -22.90 -40.01
N GLY A 280 -51.91 -23.96 -39.26
CA GLY A 280 -50.91 -24.93 -38.76
C GLY A 280 -50.44 -24.61 -37.34
N GLY A 281 -49.19 -24.93 -37.01
CA GLY A 281 -48.58 -24.57 -35.72
C GLY A 281 -49.06 -25.31 -34.46
N LEU A 282 -50.14 -26.11 -34.52
CA LEU A 282 -50.75 -26.79 -33.35
C LEU A 282 -49.74 -27.53 -32.45
N ASN A 283 -48.78 -28.24 -33.04
CA ASN A 283 -47.74 -28.99 -32.33
C ASN A 283 -46.43 -28.18 -32.19
N GLY A 284 -46.56 -26.94 -31.70
CA GLY A 284 -45.43 -26.04 -31.49
C GLY A 284 -44.45 -26.53 -30.40
N THR A 285 -43.17 -26.25 -30.58
CA THR A 285 -42.14 -26.29 -29.55
C THR A 285 -42.35 -25.09 -28.63
N MET A 286 -42.54 -25.34 -27.32
CA MET A 286 -42.72 -24.26 -26.35
C MET A 286 -41.42 -23.49 -26.11
N PRO A 287 -41.49 -22.17 -25.84
CA PRO A 287 -40.32 -21.36 -25.50
C PRO A 287 -39.70 -21.77 -24.17
N ILE A 288 -38.42 -21.44 -23.98
CA ILE A 288 -37.73 -21.65 -22.70
C ILE A 288 -38.12 -20.61 -21.64
N TYR A 289 -38.67 -19.47 -22.07
CA TYR A 289 -39.25 -18.45 -21.21
C TYR A 289 -40.21 -17.55 -22.00
N ASP A 290 -41.35 -17.20 -21.41
CA ASP A 290 -42.29 -16.25 -21.98
C ASP A 290 -42.91 -15.32 -20.92
N TYR A 291 -43.40 -14.17 -21.34
CA TYR A 291 -44.00 -13.18 -20.43
C TYR A 291 -45.07 -12.36 -21.14
N THR A 292 -45.96 -11.71 -20.38
CA THR A 292 -47.09 -10.99 -20.95
C THR A 292 -46.70 -9.58 -21.43
N ARG A 293 -47.32 -9.12 -22.51
CA ARG A 293 -47.17 -7.76 -23.06
C ARG A 293 -47.64 -6.61 -22.13
N GLY A 294 -48.16 -6.94 -20.94
CA GLY A 294 -48.43 -5.95 -19.90
C GLY A 294 -47.21 -5.55 -19.07
N ALA A 295 -46.13 -6.36 -19.09
CA ALA A 295 -44.91 -6.12 -18.31
C ALA A 295 -43.71 -5.61 -19.16
N SER A 296 -43.87 -5.62 -20.48
CA SER A 296 -42.84 -5.49 -21.52
C SER A 296 -43.52 -5.41 -22.91
N ALA A 297 -42.85 -5.03 -24.00
CA ALA A 297 -43.52 -4.79 -25.29
C ALA A 297 -42.77 -5.22 -26.58
N SER A 298 -41.54 -5.70 -26.50
CA SER A 298 -40.79 -6.33 -27.60
C SER A 298 -39.52 -6.98 -27.06
N VAL A 299 -39.48 -8.31 -26.96
CA VAL A 299 -38.22 -9.02 -26.65
C VAL A 299 -37.28 -8.94 -27.84
N ILE A 300 -36.04 -8.50 -27.63
CA ILE A 300 -35.06 -8.55 -28.74
C ILE A 300 -34.29 -9.87 -28.76
N GLY A 301 -34.17 -10.53 -27.60
CA GLY A 301 -33.16 -11.57 -27.34
C GLY A 301 -31.94 -10.96 -26.64
N GLY A 302 -30.77 -11.57 -26.83
CA GLY A 302 -29.51 -11.13 -26.22
C GLY A 302 -28.42 -12.18 -26.36
N VAL A 303 -27.56 -12.37 -25.35
CA VAL A 303 -26.37 -13.25 -25.41
C VAL A 303 -26.36 -14.34 -24.35
N VAL A 304 -25.93 -15.54 -24.73
CA VAL A 304 -25.45 -16.54 -23.77
C VAL A 304 -24.05 -16.11 -23.33
N TYR A 305 -23.87 -15.83 -22.05
CA TYR A 305 -22.58 -15.41 -21.52
C TYR A 305 -21.62 -16.59 -21.37
N LYS A 306 -20.38 -16.40 -21.83
CA LYS A 306 -19.24 -17.24 -21.51
C LYS A 306 -18.02 -16.36 -21.34
N GLY A 307 -17.56 -16.23 -20.10
CA GLY A 307 -16.35 -15.51 -19.76
C GLY A 307 -15.11 -16.20 -20.30
N VAL A 308 -14.04 -15.43 -20.40
CA VAL A 308 -12.69 -15.95 -20.61
C VAL A 308 -12.00 -16.08 -19.26
N ASN A 309 -11.16 -17.10 -19.09
CA ASN A 309 -10.31 -17.25 -17.90
C ASN A 309 -9.15 -16.23 -17.94
N TYR A 310 -9.47 -14.94 -17.85
CA TYR A 310 -8.49 -13.85 -17.75
C TYR A 310 -8.44 -13.28 -16.33
N PRO A 311 -7.26 -12.88 -15.82
CA PRO A 311 -7.11 -12.21 -14.52
C PRO A 311 -7.60 -10.74 -14.54
N ASN A 312 -8.53 -10.39 -15.42
CA ASN A 312 -8.98 -9.03 -15.68
C ASN A 312 -10.37 -8.82 -15.06
N ASP A 313 -10.58 -7.66 -14.47
CA ASP A 313 -11.86 -7.05 -14.04
C ASP A 313 -12.85 -6.72 -15.18
N ALA A 314 -12.71 -7.43 -16.31
CA ALA A 314 -13.56 -7.35 -17.48
C ALA A 314 -14.64 -8.42 -17.47
N SER A 315 -14.25 -9.66 -17.16
CA SER A 315 -15.12 -10.84 -17.20
C SER A 315 -16.11 -10.83 -16.04
N LEU A 316 -17.38 -11.08 -16.35
CA LEU A 316 -18.40 -11.37 -15.35
C LEU A 316 -18.04 -12.68 -14.60
N PRO A 317 -18.48 -12.82 -13.33
CA PRO A 317 -18.15 -13.96 -12.49
C PRO A 317 -18.49 -15.34 -13.10
N PRO A 318 -17.77 -16.42 -12.73
CA PRO A 318 -17.98 -17.74 -13.31
C PRO A 318 -19.42 -18.28 -13.21
N GLU A 319 -20.19 -17.88 -12.20
CA GLU A 319 -21.60 -18.24 -12.02
C GLU A 319 -22.56 -17.65 -13.08
N PHE A 320 -22.08 -16.74 -13.93
CA PHE A 320 -22.81 -16.26 -15.10
C PHE A 320 -22.58 -17.10 -16.36
N ASN A 321 -21.59 -18.00 -16.38
CA ASN A 321 -21.31 -18.83 -17.55
C ASN A 321 -22.49 -19.74 -17.90
N GLY A 322 -22.92 -19.71 -19.16
CA GLY A 322 -24.10 -20.43 -19.65
C GLY A 322 -25.43 -19.71 -19.41
N ASN A 323 -25.46 -18.58 -18.69
CA ASN A 323 -26.68 -17.81 -18.50
C ASN A 323 -26.99 -16.98 -19.76
N PHE A 324 -28.28 -16.90 -20.12
CA PHE A 324 -28.76 -16.10 -21.24
C PHE A 324 -29.24 -14.72 -20.76
N PHE A 325 -28.50 -13.68 -21.09
CA PHE A 325 -28.89 -12.29 -20.88
C PHE A 325 -29.76 -11.83 -22.05
N PHE A 326 -30.90 -11.21 -21.77
CA PHE A 326 -31.82 -10.70 -22.79
C PHE A 326 -32.58 -9.49 -22.29
N ASN A 327 -33.03 -8.60 -23.18
CA ASN A 327 -33.83 -7.45 -22.77
C ASN A 327 -35.08 -7.24 -23.60
N ASP A 328 -36.00 -6.50 -23.00
CA ASP A 328 -37.12 -5.88 -23.70
C ASP A 328 -36.71 -4.51 -24.27
N TYR A 329 -37.03 -4.28 -25.54
CA TYR A 329 -36.65 -3.08 -26.30
C TYR A 329 -37.24 -1.79 -25.73
N TYR A 330 -38.51 -1.79 -25.31
CA TYR A 330 -39.19 -0.56 -24.93
C TYR A 330 -39.07 -0.26 -23.44
N THR A 331 -39.28 -1.25 -22.58
CA THR A 331 -39.18 -1.08 -21.12
C THR A 331 -37.74 -1.03 -20.62
N GLY A 332 -36.79 -1.55 -21.40
CA GLY A 332 -35.38 -1.57 -21.02
C GLY A 332 -35.06 -2.47 -19.84
N ASN A 333 -35.91 -3.47 -19.59
CA ASN A 333 -35.70 -4.51 -18.59
C ASN A 333 -34.70 -5.53 -19.12
N LEU A 334 -33.50 -5.56 -18.56
CA LEU A 334 -32.48 -6.59 -18.79
C LEU A 334 -32.72 -7.73 -17.80
N ARG A 335 -32.91 -8.93 -18.32
CA ARG A 335 -33.21 -10.16 -17.57
C ARG A 335 -32.18 -11.23 -17.90
N VAL A 336 -32.10 -12.25 -17.04
CA VAL A 336 -31.14 -13.34 -17.17
C VAL A 336 -31.86 -14.66 -16.92
N LEU A 337 -31.77 -15.59 -17.88
CA LEU A 337 -32.17 -16.99 -17.68
C LEU A 337 -30.96 -17.84 -17.31
N ARG A 338 -31.16 -18.80 -16.43
CA ARG A 338 -30.18 -19.84 -16.08
C ARG A 338 -30.85 -21.20 -16.15
N GLN A 339 -30.14 -22.19 -16.71
CA GLN A 339 -30.58 -23.57 -16.69
C GLN A 339 -30.23 -24.24 -15.36
N ASN A 340 -31.21 -24.85 -14.70
CA ASN A 340 -31.02 -25.65 -13.49
C ASN A 340 -31.70 -27.01 -13.72
N SER A 341 -30.93 -28.10 -13.66
CA SER A 341 -31.41 -29.47 -13.90
C SER A 341 -32.20 -29.62 -15.22
N GLY A 342 -31.75 -28.95 -16.28
CA GLY A 342 -32.39 -28.94 -17.61
C GLY A 342 -33.47 -27.87 -17.81
N ILE A 343 -34.02 -27.28 -16.74
CA ILE A 343 -35.10 -26.30 -16.80
C ILE A 343 -34.52 -24.88 -16.80
N TRP A 344 -34.95 -24.04 -17.75
CA TRP A 344 -34.62 -22.61 -17.76
C TRP A 344 -35.53 -21.82 -16.82
N GLY A 345 -34.96 -20.84 -16.11
CA GLY A 345 -35.73 -19.93 -15.27
C GLY A 345 -34.97 -18.64 -14.99
N LEU A 346 -35.69 -17.61 -14.56
CA LEU A 346 -35.12 -16.30 -14.22
C LEU A 346 -34.10 -16.41 -13.08
N VAL A 347 -32.99 -15.70 -13.23
CA VAL A 347 -32.08 -15.35 -12.14
C VAL A 347 -32.66 -14.16 -11.40
N THR A 348 -33.08 -14.37 -10.16
CA THR A 348 -33.75 -13.36 -9.30
C THR A 348 -32.78 -12.48 -8.51
N THR A 349 -31.47 -12.68 -8.67
CA THR A 349 -30.40 -11.85 -8.10
C THR A 349 -30.06 -10.71 -9.07
N GLY A 350 -30.90 -9.68 -9.05
CA GLY A 350 -30.80 -8.50 -9.92
C GLY A 350 -30.99 -7.19 -9.17
N VAL A 351 -31.35 -6.13 -9.90
CA VAL A 351 -31.81 -4.86 -9.30
C VAL A 351 -33.22 -4.99 -8.69
N ASP A 352 -34.02 -5.94 -9.17
CA ASP A 352 -35.25 -6.41 -8.54
C ASP A 352 -35.41 -7.94 -8.70
N ALA A 353 -36.53 -8.50 -8.24
CA ALA A 353 -36.80 -9.94 -8.26
C ALA A 353 -36.97 -10.54 -9.66
N THR A 354 -37.12 -9.72 -10.70
CA THR A 354 -37.40 -10.12 -12.09
C THR A 354 -36.38 -9.60 -13.10
N ASN A 355 -35.76 -8.45 -12.83
CA ASN A 355 -34.84 -7.78 -13.74
C ASN A 355 -33.43 -7.75 -13.15
N PHE A 356 -32.47 -8.23 -13.93
CA PHE A 356 -31.06 -8.13 -13.64
C PHE A 356 -30.59 -6.67 -13.68
N GLY A 357 -31.07 -5.90 -14.66
CA GLY A 357 -30.86 -4.47 -14.76
C GLY A 357 -32.02 -3.74 -15.44
N THR A 358 -32.04 -2.42 -15.36
CA THR A 358 -33.09 -1.56 -15.95
C THR A 358 -32.48 -0.36 -16.69
N GLY A 359 -33.25 0.28 -17.58
CA GLY A 359 -32.78 1.42 -18.38
C GLY A 359 -32.16 1.05 -19.73
N PHE A 360 -32.20 -0.23 -20.13
CA PHE A 360 -31.70 -0.76 -21.41
C PHE A 360 -32.71 -0.60 -22.56
N SER A 361 -33.46 0.51 -22.61
CA SER A 361 -34.43 0.72 -23.69
C SER A 361 -33.70 1.02 -25.01
N TYR A 362 -34.32 0.72 -26.15
CA TYR A 362 -33.75 0.90 -27.49
C TYR A 362 -32.36 0.27 -27.68
N VAL A 363 -32.03 -0.79 -26.94
CA VAL A 363 -30.89 -1.65 -27.26
C VAL A 363 -31.27 -2.52 -28.46
N SER A 364 -30.38 -2.62 -29.44
CA SER A 364 -30.69 -3.26 -30.73
C SER A 364 -29.87 -4.52 -31.00
N ASP A 365 -28.73 -4.72 -30.32
CA ASP A 365 -27.89 -5.91 -30.49
C ASP A 365 -26.96 -6.13 -29.28
N TRP A 366 -26.59 -7.39 -29.05
CA TRP A 366 -25.71 -7.84 -27.96
C TRP A 366 -24.62 -8.78 -28.47
N ALA A 367 -23.44 -8.69 -27.85
CA ALA A 367 -22.30 -9.57 -28.10
C ALA A 367 -21.48 -9.74 -26.80
N VAL A 368 -20.78 -10.88 -26.66
CA VAL A 368 -19.70 -11.03 -25.67
C VAL A 368 -18.39 -10.71 -26.39
N GLY A 369 -17.58 -9.81 -25.83
CA GLY A 369 -16.30 -9.42 -26.40
C GLY A 369 -15.17 -10.40 -26.09
N PRO A 370 -14.04 -10.33 -26.83
CA PRO A 370 -12.87 -11.18 -26.59
C PRO A 370 -12.18 -10.90 -25.24
N ASP A 371 -12.50 -9.79 -24.57
CA ASP A 371 -12.08 -9.46 -23.21
C ASP A 371 -13.00 -10.06 -22.12
N GLY A 372 -14.06 -10.76 -22.50
CA GLY A 372 -15.04 -11.36 -21.60
C GLY A 372 -16.09 -10.38 -21.06
N ALA A 373 -16.10 -9.13 -21.49
CA ALA A 373 -17.17 -8.19 -21.17
C ALA A 373 -18.40 -8.40 -22.08
N ILE A 374 -19.58 -7.99 -21.62
CA ILE A 374 -20.78 -7.94 -22.46
C ILE A 374 -20.82 -6.57 -23.15
N TYR A 375 -21.19 -6.54 -24.43
CA TYR A 375 -21.34 -5.32 -25.21
C TYR A 375 -22.77 -5.21 -25.71
N TYR A 376 -23.26 -3.97 -25.84
CA TYR A 376 -24.57 -3.70 -26.42
C TYR A 376 -24.57 -2.47 -27.32
N VAL A 377 -25.26 -2.56 -28.46
CA VAL A 377 -25.53 -1.42 -29.34
C VAL A 377 -26.77 -0.71 -28.83
N TYR A 378 -26.64 0.57 -28.49
CA TYR A 378 -27.73 1.41 -28.01
C TYR A 378 -28.19 2.35 -29.12
N GLN A 379 -29.29 1.98 -29.78
CA GLN A 379 -29.88 2.78 -30.85
C GLN A 379 -30.40 4.12 -30.31
N GLY A 380 -31.20 4.10 -29.24
CA GLY A 380 -31.75 5.32 -28.63
C GLY A 380 -30.70 6.25 -28.02
N GLY A 381 -29.58 5.69 -27.54
CA GLY A 381 -28.44 6.43 -26.99
C GLY A 381 -27.36 6.79 -28.01
N SER A 382 -27.52 6.40 -29.29
CA SER A 382 -26.56 6.69 -30.37
C SER A 382 -25.11 6.28 -30.05
N ARG A 383 -24.93 5.12 -29.39
CA ARG A 383 -23.65 4.70 -28.80
C ARG A 383 -23.47 3.17 -28.75
N LEU A 384 -22.22 2.73 -28.66
CA LEU A 384 -21.83 1.36 -28.33
C LEU A 384 -21.33 1.35 -26.88
N VAL A 385 -21.81 0.41 -26.07
CA VAL A 385 -21.53 0.35 -24.63
C VAL A 385 -20.97 -1.03 -24.26
N ARG A 386 -20.14 -1.04 -23.22
CA ARG A 386 -19.53 -2.22 -22.60
C ARG A 386 -19.98 -2.32 -21.15
N ILE A 387 -20.47 -3.49 -20.75
CA ILE A 387 -20.76 -3.91 -19.39
C ILE A 387 -19.64 -4.84 -18.93
N ALA A 388 -18.93 -4.45 -17.87
CA ALA A 388 -17.88 -5.25 -17.25
C ALA A 388 -18.13 -5.41 -15.75
N TYR A 389 -17.46 -6.40 -15.15
CA TYR A 389 -17.58 -6.69 -13.73
C TYR A 389 -16.26 -6.50 -12.98
N SER A 390 -16.23 -5.50 -12.12
CA SER A 390 -15.14 -5.26 -11.18
C SER A 390 -15.72 -5.37 -9.77
N GLN A 391 -15.34 -6.42 -9.02
CA GLN A 391 -15.54 -6.39 -7.57
C GLN A 391 -14.81 -5.19 -7.03
N GLY A 392 -15.48 -4.33 -6.26
CA GLY A 392 -14.85 -3.18 -5.63
C GLY A 392 -13.63 -3.55 -4.78
N PRO A 393 -12.78 -2.57 -4.45
CA PRO A 393 -11.59 -2.81 -3.65
C PRO A 393 -12.00 -3.41 -2.29
N THR A 394 -11.24 -4.37 -1.76
CA THR A 394 -11.55 -5.08 -0.51
C THR A 394 -10.36 -5.03 0.43
N ILE A 395 -10.53 -4.52 1.65
CA ILE A 395 -9.45 -4.37 2.64
C ILE A 395 -9.06 -5.74 3.23
N LEU A 396 -7.87 -6.21 2.86
CA LEU A 396 -7.28 -7.47 3.31
C LEU A 396 -6.74 -7.40 4.74
N THR A 397 -6.16 -6.26 5.15
CA THR A 397 -5.59 -6.10 6.49
C THR A 397 -6.67 -6.27 7.56
N THR A 398 -6.49 -7.24 8.46
CA THR A 398 -7.49 -7.58 9.48
C THR A 398 -7.31 -6.85 10.80
N SER A 399 -6.06 -6.49 11.15
CA SER A 399 -5.70 -5.78 12.37
C SER A 399 -4.44 -4.93 12.16
N LEU A 400 -4.20 -4.00 13.09
CA LEU A 400 -2.97 -3.20 13.15
C LEU A 400 -2.09 -3.70 14.29
N LEU A 401 -0.78 -3.59 14.12
CA LEU A 401 0.20 -3.82 15.17
C LEU A 401 0.15 -2.67 16.16
N ASN A 402 0.39 -2.96 17.45
CA ASN A 402 0.42 -1.93 18.49
C ASN A 402 1.66 -1.02 18.32
N GLY A 403 1.48 0.27 18.58
CA GLY A 403 2.57 1.25 18.62
C GLY A 403 3.12 1.47 20.04
N THR A 404 4.08 2.37 20.16
CA THR A 404 4.66 2.82 21.44
C THR A 404 4.93 4.31 21.36
N VAL A 405 4.60 5.07 22.41
CA VAL A 405 4.85 6.52 22.45
C VAL A 405 6.32 6.83 22.15
N GLY A 406 6.58 7.79 21.26
CA GLY A 406 7.93 8.20 20.88
C GLY A 406 8.69 7.26 19.94
N ALA A 407 8.17 6.07 19.63
CA ALA A 407 8.76 5.14 18.65
C ALA A 407 8.22 5.39 17.23
N SER A 408 9.01 5.10 16.20
CA SER A 408 8.53 5.16 14.81
C SER A 408 7.49 4.08 14.52
N TYR A 409 6.34 4.48 13.99
CA TYR A 409 5.30 3.58 13.49
C TYR A 409 5.26 3.62 11.96
N ASN A 410 5.09 2.46 11.32
CA ASN A 410 5.00 2.33 9.87
C ASN A 410 4.27 1.02 9.54
N GLN A 411 3.00 1.09 9.15
CA GLN A 411 2.22 -0.07 8.72
C GLN A 411 1.28 0.28 7.57
N THR A 412 1.39 -0.49 6.48
CA THR A 412 0.55 -0.34 5.29
C THR A 412 -0.68 -1.22 5.35
N ILE A 413 -1.85 -0.64 5.08
CA ILE A 413 -3.10 -1.36 4.89
C ILE A 413 -3.17 -1.83 3.43
N GLN A 414 -3.49 -3.10 3.23
CA GLN A 414 -3.55 -3.75 1.93
C GLN A 414 -5.00 -3.93 1.49
N ALA A 415 -5.25 -3.77 0.18
CA ALA A 415 -6.50 -4.12 -0.47
C ALA A 415 -6.25 -4.93 -1.75
N THR A 416 -7.30 -5.58 -2.25
CA THR A 416 -7.33 -6.30 -3.54
C THR A 416 -8.65 -6.03 -4.26
N GLY A 417 -8.76 -6.37 -5.55
CA GLY A 417 -9.93 -6.05 -6.38
C GLY A 417 -10.02 -4.55 -6.71
N GLY A 418 -11.05 -4.15 -7.45
CA GLY A 418 -11.25 -2.78 -7.91
C GLY A 418 -10.23 -2.30 -8.95
N VAL A 419 -10.54 -1.16 -9.57
CA VAL A 419 -9.71 -0.55 -10.62
C VAL A 419 -8.68 0.39 -10.00
N GLN A 420 -7.39 0.13 -10.19
CA GLN A 420 -6.35 1.04 -9.70
C GLN A 420 -6.35 2.41 -10.42
N PRO A 421 -5.90 3.50 -9.78
CA PRO A 421 -5.30 3.58 -8.44
C PRO A 421 -6.32 3.58 -7.29
N TYR A 422 -5.88 3.13 -6.11
CA TYR A 422 -6.66 3.26 -4.88
C TYR A 422 -6.48 4.64 -4.22
N THR A 423 -7.55 5.15 -3.64
CA THR A 423 -7.55 6.32 -2.76
C THR A 423 -8.00 5.91 -1.36
N TRP A 424 -7.17 6.20 -0.36
CA TRP A 424 -7.38 5.84 1.04
C TRP A 424 -7.76 7.06 1.88
N SER A 425 -8.74 6.92 2.76
CA SER A 425 -9.20 7.99 3.65
C SER A 425 -9.66 7.45 5.00
N ILE A 426 -9.73 8.33 6.01
CA ILE A 426 -10.36 8.05 7.30
C ILE A 426 -11.75 8.68 7.26
N THR A 427 -12.79 7.85 7.43
CA THR A 427 -14.20 8.30 7.36
C THR A 427 -14.86 8.46 8.71
N ASN A 428 -14.29 7.88 9.77
CA ASN A 428 -14.73 8.06 11.15
C ASN A 428 -13.56 7.86 12.14
N GLY A 429 -13.61 8.54 13.29
CA GLY A 429 -12.53 8.54 14.27
C GLY A 429 -11.29 9.30 13.81
N LEU A 430 -10.21 9.21 14.60
CA LEU A 430 -8.93 9.88 14.34
C LEU A 430 -7.78 8.91 14.60
N LEU A 431 -6.67 9.09 13.88
CA LEU A 431 -5.40 8.45 14.22
C LEU A 431 -4.84 9.03 15.54
N PRO A 432 -3.99 8.27 16.25
CA PRO A 432 -3.19 8.82 17.35
C PRO A 432 -2.39 10.06 16.90
N ASN A 433 -2.33 11.09 17.75
CA ASN A 433 -1.54 12.29 17.48
C ASN A 433 -0.09 11.93 17.11
N GLY A 434 0.39 12.46 15.99
CA GLY A 434 1.72 12.18 15.44
C GLY A 434 1.77 11.05 14.40
N LEU A 435 0.64 10.39 14.10
CA LEU A 435 0.49 9.48 12.96
C LEU A 435 -0.35 10.10 11.83
N THR A 436 -0.08 9.67 10.60
CA THR A 436 -0.78 10.11 9.38
C THR A 436 -1.07 8.92 8.46
N LEU A 437 -2.17 8.98 7.70
CA LEU A 437 -2.49 8.03 6.63
C LEU A 437 -2.08 8.64 5.28
N ASN A 438 -1.25 7.94 4.51
CA ASN A 438 -0.95 8.29 3.13
C ASN A 438 -2.11 7.84 2.21
N SER A 439 -2.76 8.79 1.55
CA SER A 439 -3.96 8.55 0.75
C SER A 439 -3.72 7.77 -0.55
N SER A 440 -2.50 7.70 -1.08
CA SER A 440 -2.19 6.93 -2.30
C SER A 440 -1.68 5.52 -2.02
N THR A 441 -1.15 5.24 -0.84
CA THR A 441 -0.52 3.95 -0.51
C THR A 441 -1.19 3.18 0.62
N GLY A 442 -2.13 3.77 1.36
CA GLY A 442 -2.74 3.14 2.53
C GLY A 442 -1.78 3.02 3.73
N ASN A 443 -0.66 3.74 3.72
CA ASN A 443 0.36 3.63 4.77
C ASN A 443 0.08 4.54 5.97
N ILE A 444 -0.04 3.95 7.16
CA ILE A 444 -0.09 4.67 8.43
C ILE A 444 1.33 4.81 8.95
N SER A 445 1.83 6.03 9.08
CA SER A 445 3.20 6.28 9.55
C SER A 445 3.36 7.55 10.38
N GLY A 446 4.41 7.59 11.20
CA GLY A 446 4.78 8.73 12.04
C GLY A 446 5.38 8.32 13.38
N THR A 447 5.24 9.17 14.39
CA THR A 447 5.69 8.91 15.76
C THR A 447 4.58 9.32 16.73
N PRO A 448 3.89 8.38 17.40
CA PRO A 448 2.72 8.71 18.20
C PRO A 448 3.14 9.36 19.52
N THR A 449 2.43 10.42 19.92
CA THR A 449 2.78 11.23 21.10
C THR A 449 1.88 10.99 22.31
N ALA A 450 0.82 10.18 22.17
CA ALA A 450 -0.13 9.88 23.23
C ALA A 450 -0.41 8.37 23.30
N GLN A 451 -0.40 7.83 24.53
CA GLN A 451 -0.81 6.44 24.79
C GLN A 451 -2.33 6.30 24.76
N GLY A 452 -2.81 5.09 24.51
CA GLY A 452 -4.25 4.75 24.53
C GLY A 452 -4.65 3.87 23.35
N THR A 453 -5.92 3.48 23.33
CA THR A 453 -6.53 2.71 22.23
C THR A 453 -7.37 3.64 21.37
N PHE A 454 -7.03 3.73 20.08
CA PHE A 454 -7.68 4.62 19.12
C PHE A 454 -8.44 3.79 18.09
N THR A 455 -9.74 4.05 17.96
CA THR A 455 -10.61 3.40 16.97
C THR A 455 -10.97 4.35 15.85
N PHE A 456 -10.84 3.89 14.61
CA PHE A 456 -11.11 4.69 13.41
C PHE A 456 -11.52 3.77 12.24
N THR A 457 -12.31 4.32 11.32
CA THR A 457 -12.72 3.62 10.09
C THR A 457 -11.93 4.15 8.92
N ILE A 458 -11.27 3.26 8.19
CA ILE A 458 -10.59 3.56 6.94
C ILE A 458 -11.42 3.06 5.77
N GLN A 459 -11.56 3.92 4.76
CA GLN A 459 -12.15 3.62 3.47
C GLN A 459 -11.04 3.50 2.43
N VAL A 460 -11.15 2.49 1.57
CA VAL A 460 -10.49 2.44 0.27
C VAL A 460 -11.53 2.70 -0.81
N ALA A 461 -11.19 3.56 -1.77
CA ALA A 461 -11.94 3.80 -3.00
C ALA A 461 -11.07 3.41 -4.19
N ASP A 462 -11.66 2.90 -5.26
CA ASP A 462 -10.98 2.63 -6.54
C ASP A 462 -11.27 3.73 -7.58
N ALA A 463 -10.68 3.62 -8.77
CA ALA A 463 -10.84 4.59 -9.86
C ALA A 463 -12.28 4.69 -10.40
N ASN A 464 -13.10 3.65 -10.18
CA ASN A 464 -14.52 3.62 -10.52
C ASN A 464 -15.43 4.10 -9.36
N ASN A 465 -14.84 4.66 -8.30
CA ASN A 465 -15.50 5.08 -7.06
C ASN A 465 -16.22 3.94 -6.31
N GLN A 466 -15.86 2.67 -6.56
CA GLN A 466 -16.28 1.57 -5.71
C GLN A 466 -15.52 1.66 -4.39
N ILE A 467 -16.21 1.42 -3.27
CA ILE A 467 -15.66 1.63 -1.93
C ILE A 467 -15.76 0.39 -1.04
N ASN A 468 -14.80 0.25 -0.13
CA ASN A 468 -14.89 -0.66 1.01
C ASN A 468 -14.35 0.04 2.25
N SER A 469 -14.99 -0.19 3.39
CA SER A 469 -14.63 0.43 4.66
C SER A 469 -14.40 -0.63 5.73
N ARG A 470 -13.38 -0.42 6.56
CA ARG A 470 -13.07 -1.29 7.70
C ARG A 470 -12.72 -0.47 8.93
N GLN A 471 -13.31 -0.82 10.06
CA GLN A 471 -12.90 -0.27 11.35
C GLN A 471 -11.63 -0.98 11.84
N PHE A 472 -10.67 -0.17 12.29
CA PHE A 472 -9.45 -0.61 12.94
C PHE A 472 -9.39 -0.08 14.37
N SER A 473 -8.59 -0.78 15.18
CA SER A 473 -8.20 -0.36 16.52
C SER A 473 -6.68 -0.40 16.60
N LEU A 474 -6.07 0.68 17.08
CA LEU A 474 -4.63 0.83 17.26
C LEU A 474 -4.35 1.20 18.71
N THR A 475 -3.70 0.30 19.45
CA THR A 475 -3.21 0.59 20.80
C THR A 475 -1.80 1.16 20.73
N ILE A 476 -1.60 2.35 21.29
CA ILE A 476 -0.30 2.94 21.54
C ILE A 476 0.06 2.70 23.01
N ASN A 477 1.08 1.87 23.22
CA ASN A 477 1.60 1.57 24.56
C ASN A 477 2.41 2.76 25.12
N PRO A 478 2.51 2.92 26.46
CA PRO A 478 3.47 3.83 27.07
C PRO A 478 4.89 3.55 26.57
N GLN A 479 5.68 4.61 26.44
CA GLN A 479 7.13 4.48 26.22
C GLN A 479 7.74 3.75 27.44
N PRO A 480 8.46 2.61 27.26
CA PRO A 480 9.06 1.87 28.35
C PRO A 480 9.93 2.76 29.24
N ALA A 481 9.82 2.56 30.54
CA ALA A 481 10.69 3.22 31.50
C ALA A 481 12.13 2.72 31.35
N SER A 482 13.09 3.61 31.57
CA SER A 482 14.51 3.28 31.55
C SER A 482 15.20 3.94 32.74
N LEU A 483 16.11 3.23 33.39
CA LEU A 483 16.87 3.70 34.56
C LEU A 483 18.35 3.35 34.34
N THR A 484 19.27 4.23 34.73
CA THR A 484 20.72 4.01 34.53
C THR A 484 21.54 4.76 35.58
N ILE A 485 22.58 4.11 36.13
CA ILE A 485 23.54 4.72 37.06
C ILE A 485 24.60 5.51 36.28
N ILE A 486 24.61 6.83 36.46
CA ILE A 486 25.50 7.74 35.73
C ILE A 486 26.85 7.96 36.43
N THR A 487 26.96 7.74 37.75
CA THR A 487 28.25 7.78 38.46
C THR A 487 29.26 6.84 37.79
N SER A 488 30.39 7.39 37.35
CA SER A 488 31.36 6.67 36.52
C SER A 488 32.29 5.75 37.32
N SER A 489 32.71 6.22 38.49
CA SER A 489 33.75 5.65 39.36
C SER A 489 33.55 6.13 40.80
N LEU A 490 34.15 5.44 41.77
CA LEU A 490 34.22 5.89 43.16
C LEU A 490 35.63 6.46 43.46
N PRO A 491 35.75 7.52 44.28
CA PRO A 491 37.04 7.98 44.78
C PRO A 491 37.66 6.94 45.72
N SER A 492 38.98 6.95 45.89
CA SER A 492 39.64 6.10 46.88
C SER A 492 39.48 6.66 48.30
N GLY A 493 39.22 5.78 49.27
CA GLY A 493 39.25 6.10 50.69
C GLY A 493 40.61 5.82 51.33
N THR A 494 40.75 6.16 52.62
CA THR A 494 41.89 5.78 53.46
C THR A 494 41.36 5.20 54.77
N ILE A 495 41.98 4.11 55.25
CA ILE A 495 41.53 3.39 56.45
C ILE A 495 41.53 4.31 57.69
N GLY A 496 40.46 4.25 58.49
CA GLY A 496 40.29 5.05 59.70
C GLY A 496 39.68 6.45 59.51
N TYR A 497 39.45 6.92 58.27
CA TYR A 497 38.88 8.24 57.99
C TYR A 497 37.46 8.21 57.43
N ALA A 498 36.72 9.30 57.66
CA ALA A 498 35.39 9.48 57.08
C ALA A 498 35.46 9.45 55.54
N TYR A 499 34.72 8.51 54.96
CA TYR A 499 34.49 8.39 53.52
C TYR A 499 33.07 8.86 53.20
N ASN A 500 32.90 9.55 52.07
CA ASN A 500 31.59 9.98 51.56
C ASN A 500 31.68 10.08 50.02
N ALA A 501 30.84 9.32 49.31
CA ALA A 501 30.73 9.39 47.87
C ALA A 501 29.28 9.26 47.40
N THR A 502 28.85 10.17 46.52
CA THR A 502 27.50 10.22 45.96
C THR A 502 27.36 9.31 44.73
N LEU A 503 26.24 8.58 44.67
CA LEU A 503 25.80 7.72 43.59
C LEU A 503 24.59 8.40 42.92
N GLN A 504 24.65 8.59 41.60
CA GLN A 504 23.63 9.30 40.84
C GLN A 504 23.07 8.43 39.72
N ALA A 505 21.78 8.57 39.46
CA ALA A 505 21.08 7.85 38.40
C ALA A 505 20.18 8.81 37.61
N THR A 506 19.93 8.46 36.35
CA THR A 506 18.94 9.12 35.49
C THR A 506 17.94 8.09 35.00
N GLY A 507 16.71 8.54 34.69
CA GLY A 507 15.71 7.69 34.06
C GLY A 507 14.68 8.47 33.24
N GLN A 508 14.07 7.79 32.28
CA GLN A 508 12.89 8.27 31.56
C GLN A 508 11.68 7.47 32.03
N ASN A 509 10.56 8.15 32.29
CA ASN A 509 9.30 7.56 32.78
C ASN A 509 9.42 6.71 34.06
N THR A 510 10.47 6.94 34.85
CA THR A 510 10.70 6.30 36.16
C THR A 510 10.02 7.07 37.29
N VAL A 511 9.65 6.38 38.37
CA VAL A 511 8.96 6.99 39.52
C VAL A 511 9.95 7.28 40.66
N LEU A 512 9.96 8.51 41.17
CA LEU A 512 10.79 8.93 42.32
C LEU A 512 10.10 8.60 43.67
N PRO A 513 10.85 8.51 44.79
CA PRO A 513 12.30 8.58 44.91
C PRO A 513 12.99 7.28 44.46
N TYR A 514 14.29 7.37 44.15
CA TYR A 514 15.09 6.17 43.88
C TYR A 514 15.54 5.49 45.18
N THR A 515 15.68 4.16 45.14
CA THR A 515 16.18 3.34 46.25
C THR A 515 17.48 2.66 45.85
N TRP A 516 18.55 3.01 46.54
CA TRP A 516 19.91 2.53 46.36
C TRP A 516 20.26 1.42 47.36
N SER A 517 20.96 0.39 46.88
CA SER A 517 21.42 -0.73 47.72
C SER A 517 22.70 -1.36 47.18
N LEU A 518 23.44 -2.04 48.06
CA LEU A 518 24.42 -3.05 47.63
C LEU A 518 23.64 -4.27 47.10
N GLN A 519 24.01 -4.78 45.92
CA GLN A 519 23.37 -5.95 45.30
C GLN A 519 24.27 -7.18 45.36
N SER A 520 25.59 -7.01 45.26
CA SER A 520 26.58 -8.08 45.45
C SER A 520 27.99 -7.49 45.71
N GLY A 521 28.89 -8.34 46.21
CA GLY A 521 30.17 -7.92 46.79
C GLY A 521 30.03 -7.53 48.26
N ALA A 522 31.13 -7.11 48.88
CA ALA A 522 31.15 -6.57 50.24
C ALA A 522 31.71 -5.14 50.19
N LEU A 523 31.08 -4.23 50.93
CA LEU A 523 31.71 -2.94 51.25
C LEU A 523 32.84 -3.16 52.27
N PRO A 524 33.87 -2.29 52.28
CA PRO A 524 34.81 -2.23 53.39
C PRO A 524 34.07 -2.12 54.73
N ALA A 525 34.46 -2.93 55.71
CA ALA A 525 33.92 -2.89 57.06
C ALA A 525 33.90 -1.44 57.59
N GLY A 526 32.75 -1.00 58.12
CA GLY A 526 32.54 0.38 58.57
C GLY A 526 31.97 1.35 57.52
N LEU A 527 31.77 0.93 56.26
CA LEU A 527 31.01 1.67 55.26
C LEU A 527 29.61 1.08 55.02
N THR A 528 28.64 1.95 54.67
CA THR A 528 27.27 1.56 54.32
C THR A 528 26.78 2.30 53.07
N VAL A 529 25.78 1.74 52.38
CA VAL A 529 24.99 2.45 51.36
C VAL A 529 23.74 3.02 52.03
N SER A 530 23.46 4.30 51.81
CA SER A 530 22.26 5.00 52.24
C SER A 530 21.62 5.78 51.09
N ASN A 531 20.41 6.30 51.31
CA ASN A 531 19.65 7.10 50.35
C ASN A 531 19.65 8.57 50.78
N SER A 532 19.85 9.50 49.85
CA SER A 532 19.83 10.94 50.06
C SER A 532 19.03 11.62 48.93
N GLY A 533 17.73 11.81 49.18
CA GLY A 533 16.79 12.25 48.15
C GLY A 533 16.65 11.21 47.04
N ASN A 534 17.11 11.55 45.83
CA ASN A 534 17.14 10.64 44.68
C ASN A 534 18.52 9.99 44.47
N ASP A 535 19.56 10.48 45.15
CA ASP A 535 20.92 9.97 45.04
C ASP A 535 21.20 8.94 46.15
N GLY A 536 22.14 8.05 45.89
CA GLY A 536 22.70 7.15 46.89
C GLY A 536 23.94 7.76 47.52
N VAL A 537 24.30 7.33 48.73
CA VAL A 537 25.56 7.74 49.37
C VAL A 537 26.24 6.52 49.95
N ILE A 538 27.51 6.30 49.58
CA ILE A 538 28.39 5.37 50.29
C ILE A 538 29.15 6.19 51.33
N SER A 539 28.95 5.89 52.61
CA SER A 539 29.55 6.65 53.70
C SER A 539 29.86 5.82 54.94
N GLY A 540 30.76 6.33 55.77
CA GLY A 540 31.18 5.71 57.02
C GLY A 540 32.68 5.92 57.25
N THR A 541 33.29 5.06 58.08
CA THR A 541 34.73 5.07 58.34
C THR A 541 35.26 3.66 58.13
N PRO A 542 36.07 3.39 57.09
CA PRO A 542 36.47 2.03 56.74
C PRO A 542 37.55 1.54 57.71
N THR A 543 37.37 0.34 58.28
CA THR A 543 38.30 -0.28 59.24
C THR A 543 39.21 -1.35 58.61
N GLU A 544 39.17 -1.49 57.29
CA GLU A 544 40.03 -2.39 56.51
C GLU A 544 40.49 -1.74 55.20
N SER A 545 41.66 -2.17 54.71
CA SER A 545 42.29 -1.67 53.47
C SER A 545 42.28 -2.72 52.37
N GLY A 546 42.05 -2.33 51.13
CA GLY A 546 42.01 -3.24 49.99
C GLY A 546 41.27 -2.65 48.79
N ALA A 547 41.12 -3.45 47.73
CA ALA A 547 40.29 -3.12 46.57
C ALA A 547 39.00 -3.95 46.61
N PHE A 548 37.87 -3.26 46.75
CA PHE A 548 36.56 -3.87 46.96
C PHE A 548 35.71 -3.74 45.70
N ASN A 549 35.44 -4.87 45.05
CA ASN A 549 34.58 -4.91 43.87
C ASN A 549 33.13 -5.10 44.33
N ILE A 550 32.30 -4.07 44.12
CA ILE A 550 30.91 -4.00 44.57
C ILE A 550 29.97 -3.77 43.38
N THR A 551 28.79 -4.39 43.43
CA THR A 551 27.69 -4.08 42.51
C THR A 551 26.67 -3.25 43.24
N ILE A 552 26.55 -1.98 42.86
CA ILE A 552 25.50 -1.09 43.36
C ILE A 552 24.26 -1.26 42.48
N ARG A 553 23.09 -1.26 43.12
CA ARG A 553 21.78 -1.23 42.46
C ARG A 553 21.05 0.04 42.81
N VAL A 554 20.34 0.56 41.81
CA VAL A 554 19.28 1.55 41.98
C VAL A 554 17.97 0.92 41.52
N ARG A 555 16.88 1.19 42.24
CA ARG A 555 15.50 0.93 41.81
C ARG A 555 14.72 2.23 41.79
N ASP A 556 13.68 2.29 40.95
CA ASP A 556 12.65 3.31 41.07
C ASP A 556 11.50 2.85 41.96
N ASN A 557 10.56 3.75 42.22
CA ASN A 557 9.39 3.53 43.07
C ASN A 557 8.14 3.11 42.26
N ALA A 558 8.33 2.53 41.07
CA ALA A 558 7.23 2.04 40.24
C ALA A 558 6.75 0.65 40.70
N ASN A 559 5.58 0.22 40.23
CA ASN A 559 5.10 -1.15 40.40
C ASN A 559 4.63 -1.71 39.04
N PRO A 560 5.37 -2.65 38.41
CA PRO A 560 6.64 -3.23 38.84
C PRO A 560 7.81 -2.20 38.84
N GLN A 561 8.82 -2.44 39.68
CA GLN A 561 10.00 -1.58 39.79
C GLN A 561 10.94 -1.73 38.59
N ASN A 562 11.40 -0.62 38.04
CA ASN A 562 12.58 -0.58 37.18
C ASN A 562 13.84 -0.67 38.04
N SER A 563 14.91 -1.28 37.53
CA SER A 563 16.19 -1.29 38.24
C SER A 563 17.40 -1.33 37.31
N ALA A 564 18.46 -0.65 37.73
CA ALA A 564 19.76 -0.68 37.08
C ALA A 564 20.85 -1.09 38.07
N THR A 565 21.91 -1.70 37.57
CA THR A 565 23.10 -2.08 38.36
C THR A 565 24.36 -1.54 37.72
N ARG A 566 25.39 -1.30 38.54
CA ARG A 566 26.72 -0.91 38.08
C ARG A 566 27.78 -1.45 39.01
N ASN A 567 28.85 -1.99 38.42
CA ASN A 567 30.02 -2.44 39.16
C ASN A 567 30.94 -1.25 39.42
N PHE A 568 31.46 -1.18 40.64
CA PHE A 568 32.49 -0.23 41.05
C PHE A 568 33.62 -0.96 41.76
N THR A 569 34.84 -0.46 41.60
CA THR A 569 35.97 -0.83 42.47
C THR A 569 36.20 0.33 43.43
N LEU A 570 36.07 0.06 44.73
CA LEU A 570 36.37 0.99 45.81
C LEU A 570 37.72 0.60 46.43
N SER A 571 38.74 1.44 46.27
CA SER A 571 40.04 1.24 46.91
C SER A 571 40.10 1.98 48.25
N ILE A 572 40.33 1.26 49.34
CA ILE A 572 40.68 1.83 50.64
C ILE A 572 42.17 1.63 50.87
N ASN A 573 42.92 2.72 50.91
CA ASN A 573 44.37 2.72 51.02
C ASN A 573 44.82 2.82 52.50
N LYS A 574 46.08 2.43 52.74
CA LYS A 574 46.84 2.79 53.94
C LYS A 574 47.77 3.96 53.62
N VAL A 575 48.32 4.60 54.64
CA VAL A 575 49.61 5.29 54.54
C VAL A 575 50.66 4.36 53.93
N GLN A 576 51.57 4.88 53.10
CA GLN A 576 52.64 4.12 52.45
C GLN A 576 53.95 4.88 52.54
N ILE A 577 55.03 4.20 52.92
CA ILE A 577 56.40 4.73 52.95
C ILE A 577 56.87 4.93 51.52
N THR A 578 57.24 6.17 51.17
CA THR A 578 57.61 6.55 49.79
C THR A 578 59.12 6.50 49.52
N ILE A 579 59.95 6.54 50.55
CA ILE A 579 61.40 6.29 50.44
C ILE A 579 61.62 4.79 50.20
N ASN A 580 62.38 4.44 49.16
CA ASN A 580 62.58 3.04 48.76
C ASN A 580 63.89 2.42 49.29
N SER A 581 64.88 3.25 49.61
CA SER A 581 66.24 2.85 49.99
C SER A 581 66.92 3.97 50.77
N LEU A 582 67.90 3.63 51.61
CA LEU A 582 68.82 4.58 52.23
C LEU A 582 70.13 4.60 51.43
N SER A 583 70.83 5.74 51.42
CA SER A 583 72.20 5.85 50.92
C SER A 583 73.21 5.38 51.97
N ASP A 584 74.36 4.87 51.55
CA ASP A 584 75.46 4.51 52.46
C ASP A 584 75.92 5.70 53.32
N ALA A 585 76.40 5.40 54.53
CA ALA A 585 77.05 6.35 55.43
C ALA A 585 78.54 6.01 55.63
N THR A 586 79.26 6.84 56.40
CA THR A 586 80.68 6.61 56.75
C THR A 586 80.89 6.87 58.24
N VAL A 587 81.69 6.02 58.91
CA VAL A 587 82.04 6.18 60.33
C VAL A 587 82.56 7.59 60.62
N GLY A 588 82.05 8.20 61.70
CA GLY A 588 82.45 9.53 62.14
C GLY A 588 81.92 10.71 61.30
N THR A 589 81.11 10.45 60.26
CA THR A 589 80.47 11.50 59.45
C THR A 589 78.98 11.59 59.80
N ALA A 590 78.45 12.81 59.94
CA ALA A 590 77.03 13.01 60.17
C ALA A 590 76.18 12.51 58.97
N TYR A 591 75.10 11.80 59.26
CA TYR A 591 74.12 11.31 58.29
C TYR A 591 72.74 11.86 58.65
N TYR A 592 71.94 12.20 57.64
CA TYR A 592 70.58 12.74 57.79
C TYR A 592 69.70 12.38 56.60
N ILE A 593 68.46 11.96 56.84
CA ILE A 593 67.40 11.88 55.82
C ILE A 593 66.01 12.03 56.47
N ASP A 594 65.12 12.77 55.80
CA ASP A 594 63.71 12.81 56.14
C ASP A 594 62.96 11.66 55.47
N LEU A 595 62.31 10.83 56.28
CA LEU A 595 61.42 9.78 55.78
C LEU A 595 60.04 10.36 55.48
N SER A 596 59.55 10.08 54.27
CA SER A 596 58.26 10.59 53.79
C SER A 596 57.28 9.45 53.47
N ALA A 597 56.01 9.69 53.80
CA ALA A 597 54.91 8.76 53.55
C ALA A 597 53.70 9.50 52.95
N GLY A 598 52.86 8.78 52.20
CA GLY A 598 51.68 9.35 51.54
C GLY A 598 50.44 8.47 51.63
N ALA A 599 49.27 9.10 51.60
CA ALA A 599 47.98 8.50 51.27
C ALA A 599 47.09 9.56 50.60
N ALA A 600 45.94 9.15 50.06
CA ALA A 600 45.06 10.04 49.30
C ALA A 600 44.43 11.18 50.14
N ASN A 601 44.27 10.99 51.45
CA ASN A 601 43.75 11.99 52.40
C ASN A 601 44.34 11.75 53.81
N LEU A 602 45.45 12.40 54.19
CA LEU A 602 46.07 12.30 55.52
C LEU A 602 45.87 13.60 56.35
N PRO A 603 45.07 13.58 57.43
CA PRO A 603 45.06 14.61 58.47
C PRO A 603 46.21 14.38 59.48
N THR A 604 47.42 14.79 59.08
CA THR A 604 48.48 15.30 59.98
C THR A 604 48.68 14.66 61.36
N GLN A 605 49.31 13.48 61.42
CA GLN A 605 50.62 13.26 62.09
C GLN A 605 51.02 11.79 61.96
N ALA A 606 52.15 11.55 61.28
CA ALA A 606 52.74 10.22 61.14
C ALA A 606 53.83 10.03 62.21
N VAL A 607 53.77 8.90 62.91
CA VAL A 607 54.75 8.41 63.87
C VAL A 607 55.63 7.37 63.20
N TRP A 608 56.94 7.58 63.28
CA TRP A 608 57.96 6.70 62.72
C TRP A 608 58.71 5.97 63.84
N GLU A 609 58.93 4.66 63.67
CA GLU A 609 59.57 3.82 64.68
C GLU A 609 60.37 2.68 64.03
N VAL A 610 61.41 2.20 64.71
CA VAL A 610 62.12 0.97 64.30
C VAL A 610 61.46 -0.21 64.99
N THR A 611 60.90 -1.14 64.21
CA THR A 611 60.13 -2.29 64.73
C THR A 611 60.89 -3.60 64.73
N ASN A 612 61.97 -3.70 63.95
CA ASN A 612 62.81 -4.90 63.89
C ASN A 612 64.24 -4.54 63.47
N GLY A 613 65.21 -5.37 63.87
CA GLY A 613 66.64 -5.08 63.72
C GLY A 613 67.15 -4.05 64.72
N THR A 614 68.41 -3.63 64.54
CA THR A 614 69.04 -2.57 65.34
C THR A 614 69.63 -1.51 64.43
N LEU A 615 69.52 -0.24 64.84
CA LEU A 615 70.20 0.84 64.15
C LEU A 615 71.73 0.73 64.37
N PRO A 616 72.56 1.19 63.41
CA PRO A 616 74.00 1.32 63.63
C PRO A 616 74.30 2.15 64.87
N THR A 617 75.32 1.78 65.65
CA THR A 617 75.69 2.52 66.86
C THR A 617 76.06 3.97 66.54
N GLY A 618 75.30 4.91 67.09
CA GLY A 618 75.43 6.36 66.81
C GLY A 618 74.36 6.92 65.86
N MET A 619 73.44 6.09 65.36
CA MET A 619 72.26 6.49 64.57
C MET A 619 70.97 6.44 65.43
N MET A 620 70.01 7.30 65.11
CA MET A 620 68.67 7.31 65.70
C MET A 620 67.58 7.61 64.66
N LEU A 621 66.34 7.24 64.99
CA LEU A 621 65.14 7.62 64.26
C LEU A 621 64.23 8.39 65.23
N GLU A 622 63.88 9.63 64.90
CA GLU A 622 62.87 10.37 65.64
C GLU A 622 61.46 9.98 65.21
N ALA A 623 60.50 10.12 66.13
CA ALA A 623 59.09 9.86 65.88
C ALA A 623 58.50 10.68 64.73
N ILE A 624 59.11 11.82 64.37
CA ILE A 624 58.69 12.67 63.24
C ILE A 624 59.21 12.21 61.88
N GLY A 625 60.08 11.19 61.83
CA GLY A 625 60.62 10.62 60.60
C GLY A 625 62.01 11.12 60.20
N HIS A 626 62.65 11.95 61.03
CA HIS A 626 64.05 12.31 60.85
C HIS A 626 64.93 11.12 61.24
N PHE A 627 65.71 10.61 60.28
CA PHE A 627 66.65 9.51 60.50
C PHE A 627 68.08 10.04 60.37
N GLU A 628 68.78 10.17 61.50
CA GLU A 628 70.03 10.91 61.61
C GLU A 628 71.02 10.32 62.61
N GLY A 629 72.24 10.85 62.62
CA GLY A 629 73.27 10.52 63.62
C GLY A 629 74.68 10.57 63.08
N THR A 630 75.63 10.02 63.83
CA THR A 630 77.04 9.85 63.42
C THR A 630 77.47 8.43 63.77
N PRO A 631 77.54 7.51 62.79
CA PRO A 631 77.76 6.10 63.08
C PRO A 631 79.22 5.88 63.52
N THR A 632 79.41 5.00 64.50
CA THR A 632 80.72 4.77 65.16
C THR A 632 81.38 3.45 64.77
N GLN A 633 80.66 2.57 64.06
CA GLN A 633 81.13 1.26 63.64
C GLN A 633 80.79 1.00 62.16
N ALA A 634 81.75 0.45 61.41
CA ALA A 634 81.55 0.05 60.02
C ALA A 634 80.84 -1.31 59.94
N GLY A 635 79.99 -1.50 58.94
CA GLY A 635 79.20 -2.71 58.76
C GLY A 635 77.93 -2.47 57.95
N THR A 636 77.22 -3.55 57.61
CA THR A 636 75.91 -3.48 56.92
C THR A 636 74.80 -3.83 57.91
N TYR A 637 73.87 -2.91 58.11
CA TYR A 637 72.80 -3.01 59.10
C TYR A 637 71.45 -3.12 58.40
N THR A 638 70.63 -4.09 58.80
CA THR A 638 69.28 -4.29 58.29
C THR A 638 68.27 -4.06 59.41
N PHE A 639 67.29 -3.20 59.16
CA PHE A 639 66.26 -2.83 60.14
C PHE A 639 64.96 -2.45 59.45
N THR A 640 63.83 -2.70 60.12
CA THR A 640 62.50 -2.35 59.61
C THR A 640 62.04 -1.06 60.27
N ILE A 641 61.74 -0.06 59.45
CA ILE A 641 61.05 1.15 59.88
C ILE A 641 59.56 0.98 59.61
N ARG A 642 58.73 1.30 60.60
CA ARG A 642 57.27 1.41 60.48
C ARG A 642 56.89 2.89 60.50
N VAL A 643 55.95 3.26 59.65
CA VAL A 643 55.18 4.51 59.78
C VAL A 643 53.76 4.15 60.18
N SER A 644 53.19 4.88 61.12
CA SER A 644 51.78 4.75 61.50
C SER A 644 51.18 6.10 61.87
N GLU A 645 49.87 6.23 61.77
CA GLU A 645 49.19 7.44 62.22
C GLU A 645 49.13 7.51 63.76
N THR A 646 49.33 8.72 64.32
CA THR A 646 49.16 8.97 65.75
C THR A 646 47.76 8.55 66.23
N GLY A 647 47.69 7.55 67.09
CA GLY A 647 46.41 7.03 67.63
C GLY A 647 45.68 6.02 66.74
N ASN A 648 46.18 5.73 65.53
CA ASN A 648 45.56 4.77 64.60
C ASN A 648 46.62 3.81 64.02
N SER A 649 46.94 2.76 64.79
CA SER A 649 47.93 1.75 64.39
C SER A 649 47.52 0.88 63.20
N GLN A 650 46.24 0.89 62.80
CA GLN A 650 45.76 0.16 61.61
C GLN A 650 46.13 0.88 60.30
N ASN A 651 46.23 2.22 60.35
CA ASN A 651 46.78 3.03 59.28
C ASN A 651 48.31 3.06 59.38
N SER A 652 48.96 1.99 58.95
CA SER A 652 50.42 1.86 59.00
C SER A 652 51.02 1.08 57.83
N ASP A 653 52.28 1.37 57.53
CA ASP A 653 53.13 0.66 56.57
C ASP A 653 54.50 0.36 57.20
N SER A 654 55.22 -0.63 56.67
CA SER A 654 56.51 -1.05 57.22
C SER A 654 57.46 -1.52 56.14
N ARG A 655 58.68 -0.99 56.16
CA ARG A 655 59.69 -1.23 55.14
C ARG A 655 61.03 -1.59 55.77
N ALA A 656 61.59 -2.71 55.33
CA ALA A 656 62.96 -3.08 55.65
C ALA A 656 63.93 -2.20 54.84
N TYR A 657 64.91 -1.61 55.52
CA TYR A 657 66.02 -0.90 54.93
C TYR A 657 67.32 -1.62 55.21
N THR A 658 68.27 -1.47 54.29
CA THR A 658 69.68 -1.83 54.47
C THR A 658 70.48 -0.54 54.43
N LEU A 659 71.39 -0.37 55.37
CA LEU A 659 72.30 0.76 55.45
C LEU A 659 73.73 0.24 55.63
N THR A 660 74.61 0.54 54.69
CA THR A 660 76.04 0.22 54.81
C THR A 660 76.80 1.42 55.36
N ILE A 661 77.59 1.17 56.41
CA ILE A 661 78.49 2.15 57.03
C ILE A 661 79.92 1.80 56.61
N ASN A 662 80.52 2.69 55.84
CA ASN A 662 81.90 2.58 55.37
C ASN A 662 82.90 3.06 56.44
N SER A 663 84.12 2.52 56.45
CA SER A 663 85.17 2.91 57.42
C SER A 663 85.71 4.32 57.18
N ALA A 664 86.07 5.02 58.26
CA ALA A 664 86.69 6.35 58.19
C ALA A 664 88.14 6.29 57.63
N PRO A 665 88.57 7.26 56.80
CA PRO A 665 89.94 7.33 56.29
C PRO A 665 90.94 7.76 57.39
N ALA A 666 92.10 7.11 57.45
CA ALA A 666 93.14 7.38 58.45
C ALA A 666 94.02 8.58 58.06
N ASN A 667 94.36 9.43 59.05
CA ASN A 667 95.15 10.66 58.86
C ASN A 667 96.36 10.68 59.81
N GLY A 668 97.54 11.09 59.35
CA GLY A 668 98.82 10.84 60.07
C GLY A 668 99.71 12.04 60.39
N GLY A 669 100.12 12.15 61.66
CA GLY A 669 101.50 12.43 62.11
C GLY A 669 102.14 13.83 62.00
N GLY A 670 102.52 14.42 63.15
CA GLY A 670 103.77 15.20 63.27
C GLY A 670 103.80 16.46 64.18
N GLY A 671 104.66 16.45 65.21
CA GLY A 671 105.58 17.60 65.46
C GLY A 671 105.32 18.66 66.57
N SER A 672 105.54 18.30 67.84
CA SER A 672 106.18 19.11 68.92
C SER A 672 105.90 20.63 69.16
N GLY A 673 105.42 20.96 70.38
CA GLY A 673 106.19 21.79 71.34
C GLY A 673 105.80 23.26 71.60
N GLY A 674 105.32 23.56 72.82
CA GLY A 674 105.19 24.94 73.36
C GLY A 674 104.00 25.10 74.32
N ASP A 675 104.24 25.55 75.56
CA ASP A 675 103.25 25.56 76.66
C ASP A 675 102.62 26.96 76.93
N SER A 676 101.42 26.97 77.53
CA SER A 676 100.75 28.08 78.22
C SER A 676 100.23 29.31 77.43
N SER A 677 99.06 29.12 76.82
CA SER A 677 97.86 29.99 76.93
C SER A 677 97.98 31.52 76.77
N ALA A 678 97.70 32.04 75.57
CA ALA A 678 97.24 33.42 75.33
C ALA A 678 96.54 33.60 73.96
N GLY A 679 95.60 34.56 73.86
CA GLY A 679 94.94 35.04 72.63
C GLY A 679 93.73 34.18 72.18
N GLY A 680 92.53 34.72 71.90
CA GLY A 680 92.16 36.10 71.57
C GLY A 680 92.51 36.42 70.11
N GLY A 681 91.60 36.82 69.24
CA GLY A 681 90.17 37.11 69.38
C GLY A 681 89.65 37.82 68.12
N CYS A 682 88.47 38.44 68.21
CA CYS A 682 87.82 39.23 67.13
C CYS A 682 87.34 38.43 65.90
N GLY A 683 86.29 38.87 65.18
CA GLY A 683 85.57 40.13 65.33
C GLY A 683 84.11 40.08 64.87
N PHE A 684 83.32 41.01 65.40
CA PHE A 684 81.96 41.31 64.94
C PHE A 684 81.97 41.84 63.50
N VAL A 685 80.95 41.50 62.72
CA VAL A 685 80.20 42.49 61.92
C VAL A 685 78.72 42.12 61.98
N LYS A 686 77.87 43.08 62.38
CA LYS A 686 76.47 43.16 61.94
C LYS A 686 76.46 44.05 60.69
N ASP A 687 75.72 43.67 59.68
CA ASP A 687 75.06 44.66 58.83
C ASP A 687 73.69 44.15 58.31
N SER A 688 73.04 45.02 57.54
CA SER A 688 71.60 44.95 57.25
C SER A 688 71.28 45.63 55.92
N ASN A 689 70.28 45.12 55.20
CA ASN A 689 69.65 45.67 54.00
C ASN A 689 70.49 45.72 52.70
N GLY A 690 69.92 45.28 51.56
CA GLY A 690 70.42 45.75 50.25
C GLY A 690 70.14 44.93 48.97
N LYS A 691 68.90 44.96 48.48
CA LYS A 691 68.42 44.74 47.07
C LYS A 691 69.43 44.45 45.91
N GLY A 692 69.09 43.45 45.07
CA GLY A 692 69.34 43.41 43.60
C GLY A 692 70.55 42.57 43.13
N GLN A 693 70.64 42.03 41.89
CA GLN A 693 69.73 41.95 40.73
C GLN A 693 70.03 40.73 39.80
N ARG A 694 69.00 40.29 39.03
CA ARG A 694 69.01 39.69 37.66
C ARG A 694 69.91 38.51 37.26
N ALA A 695 69.26 37.41 36.81
CA ALA A 695 69.39 36.80 35.46
C ALA A 695 68.19 35.86 35.20
N LYS A 696 67.22 36.23 34.33
CA LYS A 696 67.00 35.68 32.96
C LYS A 696 67.01 34.14 32.81
N GLY A 697 65.82 33.59 32.56
CA GLY A 697 65.55 32.29 31.94
C GLY A 697 64.10 32.27 31.42
N GLU A 698 63.88 31.91 30.15
CA GLU A 698 62.59 32.04 29.45
C GLU A 698 61.79 30.74 29.42
N GLY A 699 60.46 30.81 29.24
CA GLY A 699 59.60 29.63 29.09
C GLY A 699 58.10 29.93 29.10
N LEU A 700 57.50 30.19 27.94
CA LEU A 700 56.05 30.39 27.78
C LEU A 700 55.27 29.07 27.73
N SER A 701 54.01 29.09 28.18
CA SER A 701 52.86 28.58 27.38
C SER A 701 51.54 29.10 27.98
N PHE A 702 50.75 29.97 27.31
CA PHE A 702 49.87 29.70 26.16
C PHE A 702 48.82 28.57 26.36
N ALA A 703 47.90 28.75 27.33
CA ALA A 703 46.68 27.92 27.41
C ALA A 703 45.39 28.67 27.80
N VAL A 704 45.46 29.62 28.75
CA VAL A 704 44.25 30.15 29.41
C VAL A 704 43.54 31.28 28.64
N MET A 705 44.21 31.98 27.73
CA MET A 705 43.65 33.16 27.04
C MET A 705 42.89 32.83 25.72
N LEU A 706 43.03 31.61 25.19
CA LEU A 706 42.40 31.21 23.92
C LEU A 706 40.93 30.76 24.11
N ILE A 707 40.61 30.14 25.24
CA ILE A 707 39.28 29.56 25.52
C ILE A 707 38.22 30.65 25.74
N ILE A 708 38.56 31.73 26.44
CA ILE A 708 37.63 32.85 26.73
C ILE A 708 37.23 33.58 25.44
N THR A 709 38.15 33.69 24.47
CA THR A 709 37.89 34.35 23.19
C THR A 709 36.98 33.53 22.27
N LEU A 710 37.08 32.19 22.30
CA LEU A 710 36.23 31.30 21.49
C LEU A 710 34.76 31.27 21.95
N ILE A 711 34.51 31.36 23.25
CA ILE A 711 33.14 31.36 23.81
C ILE A 711 32.37 32.62 23.39
N ILE A 712 33.04 33.78 23.35
CA ILE A 712 32.43 35.06 22.94
C ILE A 712 32.08 35.06 21.45
N VAL A 713 32.94 34.48 20.58
CA VAL A 713 32.66 34.37 19.13
C VAL A 713 31.52 33.38 18.84
N TYR A 714 31.37 32.31 19.62
CA TYR A 714 30.27 31.36 19.48
C TYR A 714 28.90 31.99 19.81
N LEU A 715 28.82 32.78 20.88
CA LEU A 715 27.57 33.42 21.31
C LEU A 715 27.14 34.59 20.41
N ILE A 716 28.09 35.30 19.78
CA ILE A 716 27.80 36.41 18.85
C ILE A 716 27.28 35.91 17.48
N ARG A 717 27.52 34.65 17.10
CA ARG A 717 27.04 34.08 15.83
C ARG A 717 25.57 33.61 15.82
N ARG A 718 24.85 33.61 16.96
CA ARG A 718 23.44 33.16 17.03
C ARG A 718 22.38 34.27 17.12
N SER A 719 22.77 35.55 17.08
CA SER A 719 21.86 36.69 17.29
C SER A 719 21.71 37.59 16.05
N LYS A 720 21.26 37.03 14.90
CA LYS A 720 20.76 37.82 13.75
C LYS A 720 19.91 37.01 12.74
N VAL A 721 18.62 36.85 13.02
CA VAL A 721 17.57 36.69 11.99
C VAL A 721 16.33 37.47 12.46
N ILE A 722 15.93 38.51 11.72
CA ILE A 722 14.78 39.37 12.03
C ILE A 722 14.11 39.82 10.70
N ARG A 723 12.77 39.67 10.62
CA ARG A 723 11.80 40.27 9.67
C ARG A 723 11.82 39.76 8.22
N ARG A 724 10.71 39.83 7.44
CA ARG A 724 9.31 40.35 7.56
C ARG A 724 8.42 39.54 6.57
N PHE A 725 7.08 39.49 6.52
CA PHE A 725 5.92 40.34 6.91
C PHE A 725 4.80 39.42 7.49
N TYR A 726 3.71 39.83 8.16
CA TYR A 726 3.16 41.13 8.60
C TYR A 726 2.37 42.02 7.61
N ASP A 727 1.06 41.74 7.43
CA ASP A 727 -0.12 42.66 7.32
C ASP A 727 -1.41 41.79 7.21
N ASP A 728 -2.62 42.15 7.67
CA ASP A 728 -3.12 43.40 8.26
C ASP A 728 -4.17 43.12 9.36
N THR A 729 -4.52 44.14 10.16
CA THR A 729 -5.48 44.10 11.28
C THR A 729 -6.73 44.94 11.02
N THR A 730 -7.92 44.37 11.25
CA THR A 730 -9.17 45.00 11.77
C THR A 730 -10.27 43.91 11.75
N ASN A 731 -11.31 43.89 12.58
CA ASN A 731 -11.79 44.85 13.58
C ASN A 731 -12.43 44.10 14.76
N LYS A 732 -12.60 44.76 15.92
CA LYS A 732 -13.57 44.32 16.94
C LYS A 732 -14.95 44.90 16.60
N ALA A 733 -15.94 44.03 16.44
CA ALA A 733 -17.37 44.29 16.63
C ALA A 733 -18.04 42.95 16.95
#